data_AF-A0AAP0S348-F1
#
_entry.id   AF-A0AAP0S348-F1
#
_cell.length_a   1.000
_cell.length_b   1.000
_cell.length_c   1.000
_cell.angle_alpha   90.00
_cell.angle_beta   90.00
_cell.angle_gamma   90.00
#
_symmetry.space_group_name_H-M   'P 1'
#
loop_
_entity.id
_entity.type
_entity.pdbx_description
1 polymer ?
#
loop_
_entity_poly.entity_id
_entity_poly.type
_entity_poly.pdbx_seq_one_letter_code
_entity_poly.pdbx_strand_id
1 'polypeptide(L)'
;MQTAIYLLPYLVLNAVCHGTQEARHGITEEILSVLDAAASENSGAAVHGISSGQSEVCIQAVFTLLDNLGQWADDVEQEITLSQSFQTSGSRKQASKLKDQGPDPLADPDQLLVQCKYVSELLAAIPKVTLAKASFRCHAYARSLMYFESHVRGKSGSFNPAAERSGIFEDEDVSFLMEIYSCLDEPDGLSGLACLRKSLSLQDQLLINKKAGNWAEVLTSCEQALQMEPTSVQRHSDVLNCLLNMCHLQAMVTHVDGLISRIPQYKKTWCMQGVQAAWRLGRWDLMNEYLNGAVEEGLLCSSSESNASFDMDVAKILQAMMRKDQFSVAEELALSKQALIASLAAAGMDSYIRAYPFVVKLHMLRELEDFHILLVDNSFLEKSFHLGDPGFSKVIENWENRLRFTQPSLWAREPLLAFRRLVFGASGLGSQVGNCWLQYAKLCRLASHYETANRAILEAQASGAPNVHIEKAKLLWSTRRSDGAIAELQQSLLNMPVEVVGSAAISSITSLSLVPLNPPPLLCDTQALNENRDIAKTLLLYSRWIHYTGQKQKEDVISLYSRVRELQPKWEKGFFYMAKYCDEVLADARRRQEESSELSPRIIPSTSAIVASTNLNTEKRWWSSLPDVLLFYAKGLHRGHKILFQALPRLLTLWFDFGSFYQRSGSSSNKELKNVHGKVMSIMRGCLKDLPTYQWLTVLPQLVSRICHQNEEIVRLVKHIITSVLRQYPQQALWIMAAVSKSTVPSRREAAAEIIQAARKGSSQGNGGNNLFVQFASLIDHLIRLCFHTGQPKSRTINISTEFSALKRMMPLGIIMPIQQSLTVCLPTYDMNLTDALTSDIFSATDLPSISGIADEAEILSSLQRPKKTVLMVNQDGIILVIFVTKVKLFFGVFRLFFWVVMASNWPFLCKPKDDLRKDARMMEFTAMINRLLSKYPESRRRKLYIRTFAVIPLTEDCGMVEWVPHTRGLRHILQDIYINCGKFDRQKTNPQIKRIYDHCQGKMPEEEMLKNKILPMFPPVFHKWFLNTFSEPAAWFRARVAYAHTTAVWSMVGHIVGLGDRHGENILFDSTTGDCVHVDFSCLFDKGLQLEKPELVPFRLTQNMIDGLGITGYEGIFLRVCEITLSLLRTHRETLMSVLETFIHDPLVEWTKSHKSSGVEVQNPHAQRAISNIEARLQGVVVGVGAAPSLPLAVEGQARRLIAEAVSHKNLGKMYVWWMPWF
;
A
#
# COMPACT_ATOMS: atom_id res chain seq x y z
N MET A 1 3.63 -15.23 41.06
CA MET A 1 4.15 -15.60 39.71
C MET A 1 4.78 -14.41 38.99
N GLN A 2 4.06 -13.31 38.72
CA GLN A 2 4.61 -12.12 38.03
C GLN A 2 5.87 -11.53 38.71
N THR A 3 5.91 -11.45 40.04
CA THR A 3 7.10 -11.00 40.79
C THR A 3 8.31 -11.91 40.57
N ALA A 4 8.10 -13.22 40.48
CA ALA A 4 9.18 -14.18 40.21
C ALA A 4 9.71 -14.05 38.79
N ILE A 5 8.82 -13.92 37.79
CA ILE A 5 9.19 -13.69 36.37
C ILE A 5 10.01 -12.40 36.22
N TYR A 6 9.70 -11.36 36.99
CA TYR A 6 10.46 -10.10 36.95
C TYR A 6 11.87 -10.22 37.54
N LEU A 7 12.04 -10.99 38.62
CA LEU A 7 13.33 -11.13 39.31
C LEU A 7 14.24 -12.20 38.70
N LEU A 8 13.66 -13.22 38.06
CA LEU A 8 14.38 -14.37 37.51
C LEU A 8 15.55 -14.00 36.59
N PRO A 9 15.42 -13.06 35.62
CA PRO A 9 16.54 -12.69 34.74
C PRO A 9 17.75 -12.13 35.49
N TYR A 10 17.51 -11.33 36.53
CA TYR A 10 18.58 -10.72 37.31
C TYR A 10 19.29 -11.73 38.22
N LEU A 11 18.54 -12.69 38.77
CA LEU A 11 19.08 -13.76 39.60
C LEU A 11 19.95 -14.70 38.77
N VAL A 12 19.46 -15.12 37.60
CA VAL A 12 20.21 -16.00 36.69
C VAL A 12 21.44 -15.28 36.14
N LEU A 13 21.32 -14.00 35.74
CA LEU A 13 22.47 -13.22 35.28
C LEU A 13 23.57 -13.17 36.35
N ASN A 14 23.21 -12.90 37.61
CA ASN A 14 24.17 -12.88 38.72
C ASN A 14 24.83 -14.26 38.92
N ALA A 15 24.02 -15.33 38.88
CA ALA A 15 24.53 -16.70 39.00
C ALA A 15 25.46 -17.10 37.84
N VAL A 16 25.20 -16.63 36.61
CA VAL A 16 26.06 -16.92 35.45
C VAL A 16 27.35 -16.09 35.47
N CYS A 17 27.30 -14.83 35.88
CA CYS A 17 28.46 -13.94 35.93
C CYS A 17 29.41 -14.23 37.10
N HIS A 18 28.89 -14.71 38.24
CA HIS A 18 29.67 -14.88 39.48
C HIS A 18 29.66 -16.30 40.05
N GLY A 19 28.86 -17.23 39.51
CA GLY A 19 28.72 -18.59 40.02
C GLY A 19 29.78 -19.58 39.55
N THR A 20 29.73 -20.79 40.11
CA THR A 20 30.62 -21.90 39.76
C THR A 20 30.29 -22.48 38.38
N GLN A 21 31.20 -23.27 37.79
CA GLN A 21 30.95 -23.95 36.52
C GLN A 21 29.79 -24.97 36.62
N GLU A 22 29.66 -25.64 37.77
CA GLU A 22 28.56 -26.57 38.06
C GLU A 22 27.20 -25.86 38.10
N ALA A 23 27.13 -24.68 38.73
CA ALA A 23 25.91 -23.89 38.76
C ALA A 23 25.49 -23.44 37.34
N ARG A 24 26.45 -23.04 36.51
CA ARG A 24 26.20 -22.71 35.09
C ARG A 24 25.68 -23.90 34.30
N HIS A 25 26.29 -25.08 34.50
CA HIS A 25 25.85 -26.30 33.83
C HIS A 25 24.44 -26.73 34.27
N GLY A 26 24.14 -26.66 35.57
CA GLY A 26 22.80 -26.96 36.11
C GLY A 26 21.71 -26.04 35.56
N ILE A 27 22.01 -24.74 35.42
CA ILE A 27 21.08 -23.78 34.78
C ILE A 27 20.86 -24.15 33.31
N THR A 28 21.91 -24.52 32.57
CA THR A 28 21.78 -24.96 31.17
C THR A 28 20.92 -26.22 31.06
N GLU A 29 21.14 -27.22 31.91
CA GLU A 29 20.36 -28.46 31.93
C GLU A 29 18.88 -28.22 32.27
N GLU A 30 18.59 -27.34 33.22
CA GLU A 30 17.22 -26.97 33.58
C GLU A 30 16.50 -26.30 32.39
N ILE A 31 17.17 -25.36 31.72
CA ILE A 31 16.63 -24.69 30.53
C ILE A 31 16.38 -25.71 29.40
N LEU A 32 17.35 -26.61 29.13
CA LEU A 32 17.21 -27.64 28.11
C LEU A 32 16.08 -28.62 28.44
N SER A 33 15.95 -29.06 29.68
CA SER A 33 14.90 -29.99 30.10
C SER A 33 13.50 -29.41 29.86
N VAL A 34 13.29 -28.14 30.20
CA VAL A 34 12.02 -27.43 29.94
C VAL A 34 11.74 -27.31 28.44
N LEU A 35 12.76 -26.94 27.65
CA LEU A 35 12.62 -26.74 26.21
C LEU A 35 12.47 -28.05 25.43
N ASP A 36 13.15 -29.12 25.80
CA ASP A 36 13.05 -30.44 25.16
C ASP A 36 11.72 -31.12 25.49
N ALA A 37 11.24 -30.99 26.74
CA ALA A 37 9.87 -31.38 27.10
C ALA A 37 8.84 -30.64 26.25
N ALA A 38 9.08 -29.35 25.96
CA ALA A 38 8.25 -28.56 25.06
C ALA A 38 8.43 -28.90 23.58
N ALA A 39 9.54 -29.52 23.15
CA ALA A 39 9.80 -29.84 21.74
C ALA A 39 9.34 -31.25 21.33
N SER A 40 9.23 -32.21 22.26
CA SER A 40 8.86 -33.60 21.98
C SER A 40 7.39 -33.77 21.55
N GLU A 41 7.15 -34.31 20.34
CA GLU A 41 5.85 -34.45 19.64
C GLU A 41 4.79 -35.32 20.36
N ASN A 42 5.16 -36.09 21.38
CA ASN A 42 4.32 -37.17 21.90
C ASN A 42 3.54 -36.91 23.20
N SER A 43 3.54 -35.71 23.79
CA SER A 43 2.72 -35.43 24.98
C SER A 43 1.36 -34.82 24.63
N GLY A 44 0.63 -35.45 23.70
CA GLY A 44 -0.84 -35.49 23.74
C GLY A 44 -1.36 -36.42 24.85
N ALA A 45 -0.47 -37.24 25.44
CA ALA A 45 -0.72 -37.86 26.73
C ALA A 45 -0.47 -36.83 27.83
N ALA A 46 -1.55 -36.42 28.49
CA ALA A 46 -1.52 -35.71 29.75
C ALA A 46 -0.50 -36.36 30.71
N VAL A 47 0.66 -35.72 30.88
CA VAL A 47 1.46 -35.94 32.08
C VAL A 47 0.66 -35.29 33.21
N HIS A 48 -0.02 -36.14 33.97
CA HIS A 48 -0.85 -35.88 35.14
C HIS A 48 -0.89 -34.42 35.64
N GLY A 49 -2.05 -33.78 35.47
CA GLY A 49 -2.54 -32.73 36.38
C GLY A 49 -2.11 -31.29 36.13
N ILE A 50 -1.26 -31.00 35.15
CA ILE A 50 -0.87 -29.62 34.83
C ILE A 50 -1.76 -29.10 33.70
N SER A 51 -2.66 -28.17 34.01
CA SER A 51 -3.50 -27.47 33.02
C SER A 51 -2.61 -26.95 31.87
N SER A 52 -3.01 -27.16 30.61
CA SER A 52 -2.25 -26.80 29.40
C SER A 52 -1.62 -25.39 29.40
N GLY A 53 -2.22 -24.43 30.12
CA GLY A 53 -1.66 -23.08 30.25
C GLY A 53 -0.43 -22.94 31.14
N GLN A 54 -0.18 -23.83 32.11
CA GLN A 54 0.93 -23.67 33.05
C GLN A 54 2.31 -23.98 32.42
N SER A 55 2.37 -24.93 31.48
CA SER A 55 3.60 -25.21 30.72
C SER A 55 3.96 -24.06 29.79
N GLU A 56 2.98 -23.44 29.13
CA GLU A 56 3.20 -22.28 28.26
C GLU A 56 3.77 -21.08 29.02
N VAL A 57 3.29 -20.79 30.23
CA VAL A 57 3.82 -19.68 31.05
C VAL A 57 5.26 -19.96 31.49
N CYS A 58 5.61 -21.22 31.79
CA CYS A 58 6.99 -21.58 32.13
C CYS A 58 7.93 -21.35 30.93
N ILE A 59 7.53 -21.76 29.73
CA ILE A 59 8.32 -21.57 28.52
C ILE A 59 8.45 -20.08 28.19
N GLN A 60 7.39 -19.30 28.35
CA GLN A 60 7.45 -17.84 28.17
C GLN A 60 8.42 -17.18 29.16
N ALA A 61 8.45 -17.64 30.42
CA ALA A 61 9.42 -17.16 31.42
C ALA A 61 10.87 -17.52 31.05
N VAL A 62 11.10 -18.69 30.44
CA VAL A 62 12.41 -19.06 29.90
C VAL A 62 12.79 -18.16 28.72
N PHE A 63 11.86 -17.86 27.81
CA PHE A 63 12.15 -16.93 26.71
C PHE A 63 12.45 -15.51 27.19
N THR A 64 11.70 -14.98 28.16
CA THR A 64 12.02 -13.65 28.71
C THR A 64 13.36 -13.64 29.43
N LEU A 65 13.75 -14.74 30.08
CA LEU A 65 15.08 -14.92 30.64
C LEU A 65 16.15 -14.84 29.52
N LEU A 66 16.01 -15.64 28.46
CA LEU A 66 16.96 -15.67 27.35
C LEU A 66 17.07 -14.31 26.63
N ASP A 67 15.94 -13.64 26.40
CA ASP A 67 15.90 -12.32 25.74
C ASP A 67 16.65 -11.27 26.59
N ASN A 68 16.49 -11.29 27.93
CA ASN A 68 17.22 -10.38 28.83
C ASN A 68 18.73 -10.68 28.89
N LEU A 69 19.12 -11.97 28.88
CA LEU A 69 20.53 -12.36 28.84
C LEU A 69 21.18 -11.95 27.52
N GLY A 70 20.47 -12.12 26.39
CA GLY A 70 20.92 -11.68 25.08
C GLY A 70 21.07 -10.17 25.00
N GLN A 71 20.06 -9.40 25.41
CA GLN A 71 20.13 -7.94 25.43
C GLN A 71 21.28 -7.44 26.31
N TRP A 72 21.50 -8.07 27.46
CA TRP A 72 22.61 -7.70 28.33
C TRP A 72 23.97 -7.97 27.67
N ALA A 73 24.13 -9.13 27.00
CA ALA A 73 25.37 -9.44 26.28
C ALA A 73 25.63 -8.42 25.15
N ASP A 74 24.60 -8.08 24.38
CA ASP A 74 24.69 -7.08 23.30
C ASP A 74 25.03 -5.68 23.82
N ASP A 75 24.39 -5.25 24.93
CA ASP A 75 24.64 -3.94 25.56
C ASP A 75 26.11 -3.83 26.01
N VAL A 76 26.65 -4.89 26.62
CA VAL A 76 28.03 -4.91 27.10
C VAL A 76 29.04 -4.99 25.94
N GLU A 77 28.75 -5.77 24.89
CA GLU A 77 29.59 -5.77 23.67
C GLU A 77 29.62 -4.39 23.00
N GLN A 78 28.50 -3.67 22.98
CA GLN A 78 28.43 -2.28 22.51
C GLN A 78 29.25 -1.33 23.40
N GLU A 79 29.15 -1.43 24.72
CA GLU A 79 29.95 -0.62 25.66
C GLU A 79 31.46 -0.84 25.48
N ILE A 80 31.88 -2.10 25.27
CA ILE A 80 33.28 -2.45 24.99
C ILE A 80 33.73 -1.81 23.67
N THR A 81 32.92 -1.93 22.62
CA THR A 81 33.22 -1.38 21.28
C THR A 81 33.34 0.16 21.33
N LEU A 82 32.44 0.83 22.05
CA LEU A 82 32.49 2.27 22.28
C LEU A 82 33.75 2.65 23.04
N SER A 83 34.10 1.94 24.11
CA SER A 83 35.29 2.19 24.93
C SER A 83 36.59 2.06 24.13
N GLN A 84 36.70 1.06 23.25
CA GLN A 84 37.85 0.88 22.36
C GLN A 84 37.94 1.97 21.27
N SER A 85 36.80 2.51 20.81
CA SER A 85 36.76 3.61 19.83
C SER A 85 37.23 4.96 20.40
N PHE A 86 36.98 5.22 21.69
CA PHE A 86 37.47 6.43 22.38
C PHE A 86 38.99 6.39 22.61
N GLN A 87 39.59 5.21 22.78
CA GLN A 87 41.04 5.08 22.94
C GLN A 87 41.82 5.31 21.63
N THR A 88 41.20 5.14 20.47
CA THR A 88 41.87 5.29 19.16
C THR A 88 41.80 6.72 18.60
N SER A 89 41.03 7.62 19.21
CA SER A 89 40.81 9.00 18.73
C SER A 89 41.33 10.11 19.67
N GLY A 90 42.01 9.76 20.77
CA GLY A 90 42.61 10.71 21.73
C GLY A 90 44.12 10.86 21.61
N SER A 91 44.57 12.08 21.29
CA SER A 91 45.96 12.54 21.29
C SER A 91 46.73 12.14 22.56
N ARG A 92 47.95 11.61 22.40
CA ARG A 92 48.85 11.10 23.44
C ARG A 92 49.48 12.17 24.36
N LYS A 93 48.84 13.32 24.57
CA LYS A 93 49.38 14.42 25.39
C LYS A 93 48.28 15.17 26.13
N GLN A 94 47.90 14.69 27.31
CA GLN A 94 47.53 15.44 28.53
C GLN A 94 46.68 14.55 29.43
N ALA A 95 47.32 13.66 30.19
CA ALA A 95 46.73 13.02 31.36
C ALA A 95 47.86 12.69 32.34
N SER A 96 48.47 13.73 32.93
CA SER A 96 49.46 13.58 33.99
C SER A 96 49.24 14.53 35.17
N LYS A 97 48.01 15.00 35.38
CA LYS A 97 47.61 15.71 36.61
C LYS A 97 46.15 15.42 36.91
N LEU A 98 45.95 14.61 37.95
CA LEU A 98 44.77 14.39 38.80
C LEU A 98 44.76 12.92 39.22
N LYS A 99 45.79 12.53 39.97
CA LYS A 99 45.76 11.36 40.86
C LYS A 99 45.62 11.94 42.26
N ASP A 100 44.39 12.00 42.76
CA ASP A 100 44.06 11.90 44.19
C ASP A 100 42.55 11.99 44.36
N GLN A 101 41.91 10.82 44.39
CA GLN A 101 40.73 10.48 45.22
C GLN A 101 40.35 9.01 44.93
N GLY A 102 40.50 8.16 45.95
CA GLY A 102 39.78 6.89 46.21
C GLY A 102 39.62 5.82 45.11
N PRO A 103 40.03 4.55 45.33
CA PRO A 103 39.64 3.45 44.46
C PRO A 103 38.22 3.00 44.80
N ASP A 104 37.21 3.46 44.07
CA ASP A 104 35.94 2.73 43.97
C ASP A 104 36.06 1.71 42.81
N PRO A 105 35.61 0.44 42.99
CA PRO A 105 35.87 -0.65 42.06
C PRO A 105 34.96 -0.56 40.85
N LEU A 106 35.31 0.29 39.88
CA LEU A 106 34.81 0.14 38.52
C LEU A 106 35.43 -1.12 37.91
N ALA A 107 34.57 -2.09 37.62
CA ALA A 107 34.89 -3.39 37.04
C ALA A 107 35.96 -3.29 35.94
N ASP A 108 37.01 -4.08 36.07
CA ASP A 108 38.08 -4.21 35.09
C ASP A 108 37.45 -4.60 33.74
N PRO A 109 37.72 -3.91 32.60
CA PRO A 109 37.15 -4.25 31.30
C PRO A 109 37.41 -5.71 30.90
N ASP A 110 38.50 -6.31 31.38
CA ASP A 110 38.82 -7.72 31.16
C ASP A 110 37.86 -8.66 31.93
N GLN A 111 37.37 -8.26 33.10
CA GLN A 111 36.43 -9.06 33.90
C GLN A 111 35.02 -9.07 33.27
N LEU A 112 34.57 -7.92 32.73
CA LEU A 112 33.31 -7.83 31.99
C LEU A 112 33.35 -8.67 30.70
N LEU A 113 34.51 -8.72 30.02
CA LEU A 113 34.70 -9.53 28.82
C LEU A 113 34.58 -11.03 29.11
N VAL A 114 35.13 -11.47 30.25
CA VAL A 114 35.00 -12.86 30.72
C VAL A 114 33.55 -13.19 31.10
N GLN A 115 32.85 -12.26 31.75
CA GLN A 115 31.43 -12.43 32.10
C GLN A 115 30.53 -12.51 30.85
N CYS A 116 30.75 -11.64 29.85
CA CYS A 116 30.07 -11.73 28.55
C CYS A 116 30.32 -13.07 27.89
N LYS A 117 31.57 -13.56 27.91
CA LYS A 117 31.91 -14.86 27.33
C LYS A 117 31.09 -15.99 27.95
N TYR A 118 30.89 -15.99 29.27
CA TYR A 118 30.09 -17.00 29.96
C TYR A 118 28.61 -16.96 29.58
N VAL A 119 28.03 -15.77 29.42
CA VAL A 119 26.64 -15.61 28.97
C VAL A 119 26.50 -16.05 27.51
N SER A 120 27.44 -15.70 26.64
CA SER A 120 27.44 -16.12 25.23
C SER A 120 27.66 -17.64 25.08
N GLU A 121 28.49 -18.26 25.93
CA GLU A 121 28.65 -19.72 25.99
C GLU A 121 27.34 -20.42 26.39
N LEU A 122 26.60 -19.88 27.37
CA LEU A 122 25.27 -20.38 27.75
C LEU A 122 24.26 -20.29 26.60
N LEU A 123 24.18 -19.14 25.93
CA LEU A 123 23.27 -18.93 24.80
C LEU A 123 23.63 -19.83 23.60
N ALA A 124 24.92 -20.09 23.37
CA ALA A 124 25.39 -20.97 22.31
C ALA A 124 25.15 -22.46 22.62
N ALA A 125 25.05 -22.86 23.88
CA ALA A 125 24.81 -24.23 24.29
C ALA A 125 23.39 -24.73 23.94
N ILE A 126 22.43 -23.80 23.75
CA ILE A 126 21.03 -24.14 23.50
C ILE A 126 20.79 -24.34 22.00
N PRO A 127 20.32 -25.51 21.54
CA PRO A 127 20.01 -25.75 20.14
C PRO A 127 18.87 -24.85 19.64
N LYS A 128 19.13 -24.11 18.54
CA LYS A 128 18.15 -23.20 17.92
C LYS A 128 16.89 -23.93 17.41
N VAL A 129 17.00 -25.21 17.04
CA VAL A 129 15.85 -26.03 16.62
C VAL A 129 14.89 -26.28 17.78
N THR A 130 15.42 -26.62 18.96
CA THR A 130 14.61 -26.81 20.18
C THR A 130 13.89 -25.51 20.55
N LEU A 131 14.60 -24.36 20.51
CA LEU A 131 13.99 -23.05 20.71
C LEU A 131 12.88 -22.75 19.70
N ALA A 132 13.08 -23.10 18.42
CA ALA A 132 12.08 -22.89 17.38
C ALA A 132 10.83 -23.75 17.60
N LYS A 133 10.98 -25.05 17.90
CA LYS A 133 9.87 -25.97 18.17
C LYS A 133 9.10 -25.59 19.44
N ALA A 134 9.81 -25.25 20.52
CA ALA A 134 9.20 -24.76 21.76
C ALA A 134 8.44 -23.44 21.55
N SER A 135 9.02 -22.50 20.76
CA SER A 135 8.36 -21.23 20.40
C SER A 135 7.09 -21.44 19.58
N PHE A 136 7.12 -22.42 18.66
CA PHE A 136 5.97 -22.76 17.82
C PHE A 136 4.77 -23.23 18.67
N ARG A 137 5.02 -24.08 19.67
CA ARG A 137 3.97 -24.52 20.61
C ARG A 137 3.41 -23.39 21.48
N CYS A 138 4.25 -22.43 21.85
CA CYS A 138 3.82 -21.26 22.62
C CYS A 138 3.08 -20.21 21.78
N HIS A 139 2.69 -20.52 20.54
CA HIS A 139 2.04 -19.61 19.60
C HIS A 139 2.88 -18.37 19.25
N ALA A 140 4.18 -18.37 19.58
CA ALA A 140 5.14 -17.31 19.30
C ALA A 140 5.82 -17.56 17.94
N TYR A 141 5.03 -17.56 16.87
CA TYR A 141 5.48 -17.99 15.54
C TYR A 141 6.59 -17.12 14.94
N ALA A 142 6.58 -15.80 15.19
CA ALA A 142 7.65 -14.92 14.71
C ALA A 142 9.01 -15.24 15.35
N ARG A 143 9.01 -15.59 16.65
CA ARG A 143 10.20 -16.07 17.37
C ARG A 143 10.66 -17.42 16.85
N SER A 144 9.72 -18.34 16.61
CA SER A 144 10.01 -19.64 15.99
C SER A 144 10.71 -19.48 14.65
N LEU A 145 10.18 -18.59 13.79
CA LEU A 145 10.77 -18.28 12.49
C LEU A 145 12.19 -17.71 12.61
N MET A 146 12.41 -16.77 13.53
CA MET A 146 13.71 -16.13 13.74
C MET A 146 14.79 -17.16 14.12
N TYR A 147 14.51 -18.05 15.06
CA TYR A 147 15.45 -19.10 15.47
C TYR A 147 15.69 -20.12 14.37
N PHE A 148 14.64 -20.56 13.70
CA PHE A 148 14.74 -21.55 12.64
C PHE A 148 15.49 -21.01 11.41
N GLU A 149 15.26 -19.75 11.04
CA GLU A 149 16.02 -19.08 9.99
C GLU A 149 17.52 -19.01 10.31
N SER A 150 17.86 -18.66 11.56
CA SER A 150 19.25 -18.62 12.02
C SER A 150 19.91 -20.00 11.96
N HIS A 151 19.16 -21.07 12.24
CA HIS A 151 19.62 -22.46 12.13
C HIS A 151 19.91 -22.87 10.68
N VAL A 152 18.96 -22.63 9.76
CA VAL A 152 19.09 -22.96 8.34
C VAL A 152 20.28 -22.23 7.70
N ARG A 153 20.48 -20.95 8.04
CA ARG A 153 21.64 -20.16 7.62
C ARG A 153 22.95 -20.72 8.19
N GLY A 154 22.94 -21.23 9.43
CA GLY A 154 24.08 -21.88 10.06
C GLY A 154 24.55 -23.14 9.32
N LYS A 155 23.62 -24.01 8.90
CA LYS A 155 23.93 -25.20 8.07
C LYS A 155 24.61 -24.84 6.75
N SER A 156 24.25 -23.70 6.17
CA SER A 156 24.72 -23.25 4.84
C SER A 156 25.94 -22.32 4.90
N GLY A 157 26.67 -22.28 6.02
CA GLY A 157 27.88 -21.47 6.16
C GLY A 157 27.60 -19.95 6.22
N SER A 158 26.46 -19.54 6.79
CA SER A 158 25.98 -18.16 6.91
C SER A 158 25.46 -17.51 5.62
N PHE A 159 25.42 -18.24 4.51
CA PHE A 159 24.81 -17.76 3.26
C PHE A 159 23.30 -18.00 3.26
N ASN A 160 22.55 -17.09 2.62
CA ASN A 160 21.15 -17.33 2.31
C ASN A 160 21.07 -18.35 1.16
N PRO A 161 20.54 -19.56 1.39
CA PRO A 161 20.56 -20.61 0.37
C PRO A 161 19.72 -20.25 -0.87
N ALA A 162 18.73 -19.36 -0.72
CA ALA A 162 17.92 -18.85 -1.83
C ALA A 162 18.59 -17.74 -2.65
N ALA A 163 19.64 -17.08 -2.13
CA ALA A 163 20.32 -15.99 -2.86
C ALA A 163 21.09 -16.47 -4.09
N GLU A 164 21.51 -17.75 -4.13
CA GLU A 164 22.28 -18.32 -5.24
C GLU A 164 21.55 -19.43 -6.02
N ARG A 165 20.30 -19.79 -5.65
CA ARG A 165 19.59 -20.99 -6.15
C ARG A 165 20.40 -22.30 -6.04
N SER A 166 21.52 -22.28 -5.32
CA SER A 166 22.51 -23.37 -5.20
C SER A 166 22.40 -24.10 -3.86
N GLY A 167 21.71 -23.51 -2.89
CA GLY A 167 21.48 -24.12 -1.58
C GLY A 167 20.45 -25.24 -1.65
N ILE A 168 20.85 -26.46 -1.26
CA ILE A 168 19.95 -27.59 -1.10
C ILE A 168 19.26 -27.41 0.26
N PHE A 169 17.97 -27.06 0.25
CA PHE A 169 17.16 -27.16 1.45
C PHE A 169 16.81 -28.63 1.69
N GLU A 170 16.91 -29.09 2.94
CA GLU A 170 16.33 -30.36 3.35
C GLU A 170 14.80 -30.23 3.33
N ASP A 171 14.14 -31.26 2.81
CA ASP A 171 12.69 -31.28 2.66
C ASP A 171 11.94 -31.11 4.00
N GLU A 172 12.53 -31.60 5.10
CA GLU A 172 11.99 -31.45 6.46
C GLU A 172 12.06 -29.99 6.95
N ASP A 173 13.16 -29.29 6.67
CA ASP A 173 13.34 -27.89 7.07
C ASP A 173 12.31 -26.99 6.36
N VAL A 174 12.02 -27.27 5.08
CA VAL A 174 11.00 -26.53 4.31
C VAL A 174 9.60 -26.81 4.86
N SER A 175 9.28 -28.05 5.20
CA SER A 175 7.96 -28.41 5.75
C SER A 175 7.68 -27.69 7.07
N PHE A 176 8.66 -27.63 7.99
CA PHE A 176 8.49 -26.89 9.24
C PHE A 176 8.40 -25.37 9.02
N LEU A 177 9.18 -24.80 8.08
CA LEU A 177 9.03 -23.39 7.69
C LEU A 177 7.64 -23.10 7.12
N MET A 178 7.10 -23.97 6.28
CA MET A 178 5.76 -23.82 5.73
C MET A 178 4.70 -23.88 6.83
N GLU A 179 4.87 -24.71 7.85
CA GLU A 179 3.99 -24.75 9.01
C GLU A 179 4.01 -23.40 9.77
N ILE A 180 5.21 -22.87 10.08
CA ILE A 180 5.36 -21.56 10.75
C ILE A 180 4.72 -20.43 9.93
N TYR A 181 5.00 -20.35 8.62
CA TYR A 181 4.42 -19.32 7.76
C TYR A 181 2.90 -19.47 7.61
N SER A 182 2.36 -20.68 7.70
CA SER A 182 0.92 -20.91 7.69
C SER A 182 0.24 -20.34 8.93
N CYS A 183 0.90 -20.39 10.10
CA CYS A 183 0.41 -19.83 11.35
C CYS A 183 0.61 -18.31 11.45
N LEU A 184 1.57 -17.76 10.70
CA LEU A 184 1.77 -16.32 10.52
C LEU A 184 0.76 -15.69 9.54
N ASP A 185 -0.07 -16.49 8.87
CA ASP A 185 -1.06 -16.06 7.87
C ASP A 185 -0.48 -15.22 6.71
N GLU A 186 0.76 -15.54 6.30
CA GLU A 186 1.47 -14.89 5.19
C GLU A 186 1.54 -15.80 3.95
N PRO A 187 0.55 -15.79 3.05
CA PRO A 187 0.47 -16.70 1.91
C PRO A 187 1.59 -16.46 0.88
N ASP A 188 2.08 -15.24 0.75
CA ASP A 188 3.09 -14.88 -0.25
C ASP A 188 4.47 -15.48 0.12
N GLY A 189 4.75 -15.63 1.42
CA GLY A 189 5.93 -16.32 1.91
C GLY A 189 5.87 -17.83 1.64
N LEU A 190 4.69 -18.44 1.81
CA LEU A 190 4.45 -19.86 1.53
C LEU A 190 4.69 -20.20 0.06
N SER A 191 4.20 -19.37 -0.87
CA SER A 191 4.46 -19.57 -2.29
C SER A 191 5.95 -19.50 -2.63
N GLY A 192 6.70 -18.61 -1.95
CA GLY A 192 8.15 -18.51 -2.12
C GLY A 192 8.90 -19.74 -1.62
N LEU A 193 8.51 -20.28 -0.46
CA LEU A 193 9.10 -21.51 0.10
C LEU A 193 8.85 -22.72 -0.81
N ALA A 194 7.68 -22.79 -1.43
CA ALA A 194 7.32 -23.86 -2.35
C ALA A 194 8.27 -23.92 -3.57
N CYS A 195 8.68 -22.76 -4.09
CA CYS A 195 9.65 -22.65 -5.18
C CYS A 195 11.07 -23.13 -4.81
N LEU A 196 11.40 -23.25 -3.52
CA LEU A 196 12.70 -23.74 -3.05
C LEU A 196 12.78 -25.28 -3.08
N ARG A 197 11.63 -25.97 -3.17
CA ARG A 197 11.56 -27.43 -3.25
C ARG A 197 11.81 -27.92 -4.68
N LYS A 198 12.52 -29.05 -4.84
CA LYS A 198 12.76 -29.66 -6.15
C LYS A 198 11.49 -30.23 -6.80
N SER A 199 10.54 -30.69 -5.98
CA SER A 199 9.22 -31.15 -6.41
C SER A 199 8.16 -30.72 -5.39
N LEU A 200 7.09 -30.09 -5.86
CA LEU A 200 5.97 -29.69 -5.01
C LEU A 200 5.19 -30.93 -4.56
N SER A 201 4.99 -31.11 -3.25
CA SER A 201 4.05 -32.12 -2.77
C SER A 201 2.61 -31.63 -2.91
N LEU A 202 1.65 -32.54 -3.08
CA LEU A 202 0.23 -32.21 -3.13
C LEU A 202 -0.25 -31.56 -1.81
N GLN A 203 0.37 -31.93 -0.68
CA GLN A 203 0.09 -31.33 0.63
C GLN A 203 0.54 -29.86 0.70
N ASP A 204 1.68 -29.52 0.10
CA ASP A 204 2.18 -28.15 0.03
C ASP A 204 1.25 -27.28 -0.82
N GLN A 205 0.82 -27.78 -1.98
CA GLN A 205 -0.15 -27.10 -2.85
C GLN A 205 -1.46 -26.84 -2.11
N LEU A 206 -1.97 -27.84 -1.39
CA LEU A 206 -3.18 -27.73 -0.58
C LEU A 206 -3.00 -26.65 0.49
N LEU A 207 -1.89 -26.64 1.22
CA LEU A 207 -1.62 -25.64 2.26
C LEU A 207 -1.53 -24.21 1.70
N ILE A 208 -0.80 -24.03 0.59
CA ILE A 208 -0.64 -22.73 -0.09
C ILE A 208 -2.00 -22.23 -0.56
N ASN A 209 -2.76 -23.06 -1.28
CA ASN A 209 -4.06 -22.67 -1.82
C ASN A 209 -5.09 -22.41 -0.72
N LYS A 210 -5.04 -23.17 0.39
CA LYS A 210 -5.90 -22.98 1.58
C LYS A 210 -5.68 -21.61 2.22
N LYS A 211 -4.42 -21.16 2.31
CA LYS A 211 -4.07 -19.84 2.87
C LYS A 211 -4.21 -18.69 1.87
N ALA A 212 -3.97 -18.92 0.59
CA ALA A 212 -4.24 -17.97 -0.48
C ALA A 212 -5.75 -17.67 -0.59
N GLY A 213 -6.59 -18.68 -0.30
CA GLY A 213 -8.04 -18.60 -0.32
C GLY A 213 -8.66 -19.11 -1.62
N ASN A 214 -7.89 -19.80 -2.48
CA ASN A 214 -8.35 -20.35 -3.77
C ASN A 214 -9.11 -21.67 -3.57
N TRP A 215 -10.24 -21.65 -2.87
CA TRP A 215 -10.92 -22.86 -2.41
C TRP A 215 -11.40 -23.80 -3.53
N ALA A 216 -11.59 -23.32 -4.75
CA ALA A 216 -11.91 -24.17 -5.89
C ALA A 216 -10.76 -25.14 -6.23
N GLU A 217 -9.53 -24.64 -6.25
CA GLU A 217 -8.33 -25.46 -6.46
C GLU A 217 -8.00 -26.32 -5.24
N VAL A 218 -8.32 -25.82 -4.03
CA VAL A 218 -8.20 -26.62 -2.80
C VAL A 218 -9.17 -27.78 -2.84
N LEU A 219 -10.42 -27.58 -3.26
CA LEU A 219 -11.43 -28.63 -3.33
C LEU A 219 -10.98 -29.75 -4.27
N THR A 220 -10.51 -29.43 -5.47
CA THR A 220 -10.00 -30.44 -6.41
C THR A 220 -8.80 -31.19 -5.85
N SER A 221 -7.87 -30.48 -5.18
CA SER A 221 -6.71 -31.09 -4.53
C SER A 221 -7.11 -31.97 -3.34
N CYS A 222 -8.09 -31.55 -2.54
CA CYS A 222 -8.64 -32.33 -1.43
C CYS A 222 -9.38 -33.58 -1.91
N GLU A 223 -10.15 -33.49 -2.99
CA GLU A 223 -10.83 -34.63 -3.61
C GLU A 223 -9.81 -35.64 -4.15
N GLN A 224 -8.73 -35.16 -4.79
CA GLN A 224 -7.63 -36.02 -5.21
C GLN A 224 -6.93 -36.69 -4.02
N ALA A 225 -6.66 -35.94 -2.94
CA ALA A 225 -6.09 -36.51 -1.71
C ALA A 225 -7.03 -37.55 -1.09
N LEU A 226 -8.34 -37.31 -1.13
CA LEU A 226 -9.35 -38.23 -0.61
C LEU A 226 -9.44 -39.52 -1.43
N GLN A 227 -9.22 -39.46 -2.75
CA GLN A 227 -9.12 -40.67 -3.58
C GLN A 227 -7.93 -41.54 -3.18
N MET A 228 -6.84 -40.94 -2.71
CA MET A 228 -5.65 -41.66 -2.23
C MET A 228 -5.87 -42.22 -0.81
N GLU A 229 -6.54 -41.46 0.06
CA GLU A 229 -6.78 -41.80 1.48
C GLU A 229 -8.28 -41.72 1.84
N PRO A 230 -9.12 -42.68 1.39
CA PRO A 230 -10.58 -42.59 1.53
C PRO A 230 -11.10 -42.71 2.97
N THR A 231 -10.30 -43.28 3.87
CA THR A 231 -10.65 -43.50 5.29
C THR A 231 -10.19 -42.36 6.21
N SER A 232 -9.44 -41.38 5.70
CA SER A 232 -8.86 -40.32 6.53
C SER A 232 -9.90 -39.28 6.94
N VAL A 233 -10.19 -39.19 8.24
CA VAL A 233 -11.12 -38.21 8.83
C VAL A 233 -10.67 -36.78 8.57
N GLN A 234 -9.36 -36.52 8.58
CA GLN A 234 -8.80 -35.20 8.34
C GLN A 234 -9.11 -34.71 6.91
N ARG A 235 -8.99 -35.59 5.91
CA ARG A 235 -9.27 -35.26 4.50
C ARG A 235 -10.76 -34.94 4.30
N HIS A 236 -11.65 -35.74 4.89
CA HIS A 236 -13.10 -35.46 4.88
C HIS A 236 -13.43 -34.13 5.55
N SER A 237 -12.81 -33.82 6.70
CA SER A 237 -12.96 -32.54 7.38
C SER A 237 -12.46 -31.37 6.52
N ASP A 238 -11.32 -31.53 5.83
CA ASP A 238 -10.81 -30.52 4.90
C ASP A 238 -11.77 -30.27 3.73
N VAL A 239 -12.38 -31.32 3.14
CA VAL A 239 -13.43 -31.17 2.10
C VAL A 239 -14.64 -30.42 2.64
N LEU A 240 -15.13 -30.76 3.82
CA LEU A 240 -16.27 -30.06 4.44
C LEU A 240 -15.95 -28.57 4.71
N ASN A 241 -14.74 -28.27 5.17
CA ASN A 241 -14.27 -26.89 5.33
C ASN A 241 -14.19 -26.16 3.98
N CYS A 242 -13.73 -26.81 2.90
CA CYS A 242 -13.73 -26.24 1.55
C CYS A 242 -15.15 -25.92 1.07
N LEU A 243 -16.09 -26.86 1.25
CA LEU A 243 -17.49 -26.67 0.88
C LEU A 243 -18.14 -25.52 1.66
N LEU A 244 -17.83 -25.39 2.95
CA LEU A 244 -18.28 -24.27 3.79
C LEU A 244 -17.76 -22.93 3.24
N ASN A 245 -16.45 -22.85 2.97
CA ASN A 245 -15.83 -21.63 2.47
C ASN A 245 -16.30 -21.26 1.05
N MET A 246 -16.59 -22.24 0.19
CA MET A 246 -17.23 -21.97 -1.10
C MET A 246 -18.74 -21.71 -0.98
N CYS A 247 -19.32 -21.83 0.23
CA CYS A 247 -20.76 -21.75 0.50
C CYS A 247 -21.61 -22.76 -0.29
N HIS A 248 -21.07 -23.95 -0.56
CA HIS A 248 -21.84 -25.09 -1.06
C HIS A 248 -22.52 -25.82 0.10
N LEU A 249 -23.30 -25.08 0.89
CA LEU A 249 -23.89 -25.55 2.14
C LEU A 249 -24.78 -26.78 1.94
N GLN A 250 -25.56 -26.83 0.86
CA GLN A 250 -26.41 -28.00 0.56
C GLN A 250 -25.59 -29.26 0.29
N ALA A 251 -24.46 -29.15 -0.41
CA ALA A 251 -23.58 -30.27 -0.67
C ALA A 251 -22.88 -30.73 0.63
N MET A 252 -22.54 -29.77 1.49
CA MET A 252 -21.97 -30.04 2.81
C MET A 252 -22.92 -30.85 3.69
N VAL A 253 -24.20 -30.47 3.77
CA VAL A 253 -25.24 -31.21 4.51
C VAL A 253 -25.34 -32.65 4.00
N THR A 254 -25.47 -32.85 2.68
CA THR A 254 -25.56 -34.21 2.11
C THR A 254 -24.30 -35.05 2.36
N HIS A 255 -23.13 -34.43 2.38
CA HIS A 255 -21.87 -35.11 2.67
C HIS A 255 -21.76 -35.48 4.15
N VAL A 256 -22.19 -34.59 5.06
CA VAL A 256 -22.26 -34.86 6.51
C VAL A 256 -23.20 -36.01 6.81
N ASP A 257 -24.42 -36.03 6.27
CA ASP A 257 -25.37 -37.13 6.48
C ASP A 257 -24.83 -38.48 5.98
N GLY A 258 -24.14 -38.45 4.83
CA GLY A 258 -23.43 -39.61 4.29
C GLY A 258 -22.28 -40.08 5.20
N LEU A 259 -21.55 -39.16 5.82
CA LEU A 259 -20.46 -39.48 6.75
C LEU A 259 -20.96 -39.98 8.10
N ILE A 260 -22.04 -39.43 8.63
CA ILE A 260 -22.69 -39.93 9.86
C ILE A 260 -23.10 -41.40 9.68
N SER A 261 -23.60 -41.73 8.49
CA SER A 261 -23.99 -43.10 8.14
C SER A 261 -22.79 -44.05 7.94
N ARG A 262 -21.68 -43.57 7.37
CA ARG A 262 -20.50 -44.38 7.04
C ARG A 262 -19.48 -44.52 8.16
N ILE A 263 -19.29 -43.46 8.96
CA ILE A 263 -18.26 -43.34 10.01
C ILE A 263 -18.90 -42.75 11.28
N PRO A 264 -19.70 -43.54 12.02
CA PRO A 264 -20.43 -43.05 13.20
C PRO A 264 -19.50 -42.70 14.38
N GLN A 265 -18.26 -43.21 14.41
CA GLN A 265 -17.29 -42.94 15.48
C GLN A 265 -16.95 -41.45 15.67
N TYR A 266 -17.05 -40.67 14.58
CA TYR A 266 -16.76 -39.22 14.57
C TYR A 266 -18.04 -38.39 14.41
N LYS A 267 -19.22 -38.95 14.71
CA LYS A 267 -20.53 -38.29 14.61
C LYS A 267 -20.52 -36.90 15.23
N LYS A 268 -19.90 -36.72 16.40
CA LYS A 268 -19.75 -35.42 17.06
C LYS A 268 -19.08 -34.36 16.17
N THR A 269 -17.95 -34.71 15.54
CA THR A 269 -17.21 -33.79 14.66
C THR A 269 -18.01 -33.44 13.41
N TRP A 270 -18.69 -34.43 12.81
CA TRP A 270 -19.53 -34.22 11.63
C TRP A 270 -20.75 -33.37 11.93
N CYS A 271 -21.42 -33.62 13.06
CA CYS A 271 -22.55 -32.81 13.51
C CYS A 271 -22.13 -31.36 13.79
N MET A 272 -20.98 -31.13 14.44
CA MET A 272 -20.47 -29.76 14.66
C MET A 272 -20.26 -29.00 13.35
N GLN A 273 -19.72 -29.64 12.31
CA GLN A 273 -19.59 -29.03 10.98
C GLN A 273 -20.96 -28.91 10.27
N GLY A 274 -21.85 -29.89 10.43
CA GLY A 274 -23.21 -29.86 9.90
C GLY A 274 -24.04 -28.69 10.43
N VAL A 275 -23.90 -28.36 11.73
CA VAL A 275 -24.55 -27.18 12.35
C VAL A 275 -24.17 -25.90 11.61
N GLN A 276 -22.91 -25.73 11.22
CA GLN A 276 -22.43 -24.55 10.49
C GLN A 276 -23.21 -24.34 9.18
N ALA A 277 -23.51 -25.41 8.46
CA ALA A 277 -24.30 -25.34 7.24
C ALA A 277 -25.80 -25.17 7.51
N ALA A 278 -26.33 -25.89 8.50
CA ALA A 278 -27.76 -25.92 8.81
C ALA A 278 -28.30 -24.54 9.21
N TRP A 279 -27.61 -23.82 10.11
CA TRP A 279 -28.05 -22.49 10.53
C TRP A 279 -27.96 -21.48 9.38
N ARG A 280 -26.89 -21.51 8.57
CA ARG A 280 -26.71 -20.62 7.40
C ARG A 280 -27.77 -20.84 6.30
N LEU A 281 -28.29 -22.08 6.17
CA LEU A 281 -29.38 -22.43 5.25
C LEU A 281 -30.78 -22.13 5.81
N GLY A 282 -30.91 -21.88 7.12
CA GLY A 282 -32.21 -21.74 7.79
C GLY A 282 -33.00 -23.05 7.89
N ARG A 283 -32.31 -24.20 7.89
CA ARG A 283 -32.92 -25.54 8.07
C ARG A 283 -32.94 -25.88 9.56
N TRP A 284 -33.95 -25.39 10.28
CA TRP A 284 -34.02 -25.48 11.74
C TRP A 284 -34.14 -26.91 12.27
N ASP A 285 -34.84 -27.80 11.56
CA ASP A 285 -35.02 -29.20 11.98
C ASP A 285 -33.68 -29.95 12.00
N LEU A 286 -32.93 -29.86 10.89
CA LEU A 286 -31.59 -30.43 10.77
C LEU A 286 -30.61 -29.81 11.79
N MET A 287 -30.73 -28.50 12.07
CA MET A 287 -29.92 -27.85 13.09
C MET A 287 -30.15 -28.47 14.48
N ASN A 288 -31.40 -28.74 14.86
CA ASN A 288 -31.73 -29.37 16.13
C ASN A 288 -31.20 -30.82 16.20
N GLU A 289 -31.31 -31.58 15.11
CA GLU A 289 -30.77 -32.94 15.02
C GLU A 289 -29.24 -32.96 15.19
N TYR A 290 -28.52 -32.08 14.50
CA TYR A 290 -27.07 -31.99 14.63
C TYR A 290 -26.64 -31.46 16.00
N LEU A 291 -27.35 -30.51 16.60
CA LEU A 291 -27.08 -30.05 17.97
C LEU A 291 -27.20 -31.20 18.97
N ASN A 292 -28.26 -32.01 18.88
CA ASN A 292 -28.43 -33.17 19.74
C ASN A 292 -27.33 -34.22 19.50
N GLY A 293 -26.99 -34.49 18.24
CA GLY A 293 -25.91 -35.42 17.88
C GLY A 293 -24.50 -34.94 18.24
N ALA A 294 -24.29 -33.65 18.49
CA ALA A 294 -23.02 -33.08 18.92
C ALA A 294 -22.82 -33.13 20.46
N VAL A 295 -23.90 -33.33 21.21
CA VAL A 295 -23.88 -33.47 22.68
C VAL A 295 -23.55 -34.92 23.10
N GLU A 296 -23.79 -35.90 22.24
CA GLU A 296 -23.42 -37.31 22.48
C GLU A 296 -21.89 -37.52 22.56
N GLU A 297 -21.43 -38.44 23.43
CA GLU A 297 -20.02 -38.80 23.59
C GLU A 297 -19.45 -39.43 22.29
N GLY A 298 -18.43 -38.80 21.70
CA GLY A 298 -17.76 -39.29 20.49
C GLY A 298 -16.35 -38.70 20.32
N LEU A 299 -15.50 -39.35 19.50
CA LEU A 299 -14.13 -38.89 19.27
C LEU A 299 -14.10 -37.55 18.50
N LEU A 300 -13.20 -36.67 18.93
CA LEU A 300 -12.96 -35.35 18.34
C LEU A 300 -11.73 -35.38 17.43
N CYS A 301 -11.81 -34.67 16.31
CA CYS A 301 -10.63 -34.40 15.49
C CYS A 301 -9.97 -33.10 15.96
N SER A 302 -8.68 -33.16 16.35
CA SER A 302 -7.92 -32.11 17.03
C SER A 302 -7.75 -30.79 16.26
N SER A 303 -8.05 -30.75 14.95
CA SER A 303 -7.84 -29.56 14.11
C SER A 303 -9.08 -28.67 13.92
N SER A 304 -10.26 -29.10 14.37
CA SER A 304 -11.56 -28.49 13.98
C SER A 304 -12.18 -27.57 15.06
N GLU A 305 -11.56 -27.42 16.23
CA GLU A 305 -12.27 -26.99 17.45
C GLU A 305 -12.67 -25.50 17.48
N SER A 306 -11.92 -24.56 16.90
CA SER A 306 -12.11 -23.12 17.23
C SER A 306 -13.21 -22.39 16.43
N ASN A 307 -13.49 -22.82 15.20
CA ASN A 307 -14.55 -22.20 14.38
C ASN A 307 -15.88 -22.91 14.57
N ALA A 308 -15.86 -24.24 14.63
CA ALA A 308 -17.08 -25.01 14.82
C ALA A 308 -17.72 -24.77 16.20
N SER A 309 -16.92 -24.58 17.26
CA SER A 309 -17.45 -24.19 18.58
C SER A 309 -18.22 -22.87 18.56
N PHE A 310 -17.66 -21.82 17.94
CA PHE A 310 -18.36 -20.54 17.84
C PHE A 310 -19.67 -20.63 17.04
N ASP A 311 -19.69 -21.36 15.92
CA ASP A 311 -20.92 -21.59 15.16
C ASP A 311 -21.95 -22.43 15.94
N MET A 312 -21.51 -23.33 16.83
CA MET A 312 -22.40 -24.06 17.74
C MET A 312 -23.04 -23.11 18.74
N ASP A 313 -22.28 -22.19 19.32
CA ASP A 313 -22.81 -21.20 20.26
C ASP A 313 -23.84 -20.28 19.58
N VAL A 314 -23.56 -19.85 18.34
CA VAL A 314 -24.53 -19.12 17.50
C VAL A 314 -25.81 -19.94 17.31
N ALA A 315 -25.70 -21.22 16.98
CA ALA A 315 -26.86 -22.08 16.77
C ALA A 315 -27.68 -22.27 18.05
N LYS A 316 -27.04 -22.39 19.22
CA LYS A 316 -27.71 -22.40 20.53
C LYS A 316 -28.43 -21.09 20.82
N ILE A 317 -27.80 -19.95 20.54
CA ILE A 317 -28.42 -18.63 20.70
C ILE A 317 -29.67 -18.53 19.80
N LEU A 318 -29.58 -18.94 18.53
CA LEU A 318 -30.72 -18.98 17.61
C LEU A 318 -31.83 -19.93 18.11
N GLN A 319 -31.47 -21.11 18.63
CA GLN A 319 -32.43 -22.05 19.22
C GLN A 319 -33.14 -21.43 20.44
N ALA A 320 -32.41 -20.75 21.33
CA ALA A 320 -32.98 -20.08 22.49
C ALA A 320 -33.91 -18.91 22.08
N MET A 321 -33.54 -18.13 21.05
CA MET A 321 -34.40 -17.11 20.44
C MET A 321 -35.69 -17.69 19.85
N MET A 322 -35.62 -18.89 19.26
CA MET A 322 -36.81 -19.59 18.75
C MET A 322 -37.72 -20.09 19.88
N ARG A 323 -37.13 -20.53 21.00
CA ARG A 323 -37.85 -21.03 22.20
C ARG A 323 -38.41 -19.94 23.12
N LYS A 324 -38.15 -18.66 22.82
CA LYS A 324 -38.51 -17.49 23.64
C LYS A 324 -37.83 -17.45 25.02
N ASP A 325 -36.65 -18.08 25.15
CA ASP A 325 -35.90 -18.12 26.39
C ASP A 325 -34.88 -16.97 26.46
N GLN A 326 -35.29 -15.84 27.05
CA GLN A 326 -34.44 -14.65 27.18
C GLN A 326 -33.22 -14.87 28.07
N PHE A 327 -33.34 -15.71 29.11
CA PHE A 327 -32.24 -15.96 30.04
C PHE A 327 -31.13 -16.76 29.35
N SER A 328 -31.49 -17.86 28.68
CA SER A 328 -30.53 -18.68 27.92
C SER A 328 -29.86 -17.89 26.79
N VAL A 329 -30.58 -16.97 26.13
CA VAL A 329 -29.97 -16.07 25.13
C VAL A 329 -28.89 -15.18 25.76
N ALA A 330 -29.18 -14.55 26.91
CA ALA A 330 -28.22 -13.67 27.59
C ALA A 330 -27.00 -14.43 28.13
N GLU A 331 -27.23 -15.62 28.70
CA GLU A 331 -26.17 -16.50 29.21
C GLU A 331 -25.23 -16.99 28.10
N GLU A 332 -25.77 -17.58 27.03
CA GLU A 332 -24.96 -18.10 25.92
C GLU A 332 -24.22 -16.96 25.19
N LEU A 333 -24.82 -15.77 25.07
CA LEU A 333 -24.13 -14.58 24.55
C LEU A 333 -22.95 -14.15 25.43
N ALA A 334 -23.10 -14.19 26.75
CA ALA A 334 -22.05 -13.83 27.69
C ALA A 334 -20.89 -14.84 27.67
N LEU A 335 -21.20 -16.14 27.65
CA LEU A 335 -20.23 -17.22 27.54
C LEU A 335 -19.45 -17.15 26.22
N SER A 336 -20.16 -16.94 25.11
CA SER A 336 -19.54 -16.77 23.77
C SER A 336 -18.59 -15.57 23.74
N LYS A 337 -18.99 -14.43 24.33
CA LYS A 337 -18.13 -13.24 24.44
C LYS A 337 -16.89 -13.54 25.29
N GLN A 338 -17.05 -14.22 26.42
CA GLN A 338 -15.94 -14.55 27.32
C GLN A 338 -14.91 -15.49 26.66
N ALA A 339 -15.38 -16.50 25.93
CA ALA A 339 -14.50 -17.44 25.22
C ALA A 339 -13.61 -16.75 24.16
N LEU A 340 -14.10 -15.68 23.52
CA LEU A 340 -13.36 -14.95 22.48
C LEU A 340 -12.30 -13.98 23.04
N ILE A 341 -12.47 -13.47 24.26
CA ILE A 341 -11.61 -12.40 24.81
C ILE A 341 -10.15 -12.87 24.97
N ALA A 342 -9.92 -14.08 25.48
CA ALA A 342 -8.56 -14.58 25.70
C ALA A 342 -7.77 -14.69 24.39
N SER A 343 -8.38 -15.31 23.37
CA SER A 343 -7.79 -15.46 22.03
C SER A 343 -7.61 -14.12 21.32
N LEU A 344 -8.56 -13.19 21.49
CA LEU A 344 -8.47 -11.84 20.95
C LEU A 344 -7.34 -11.04 21.60
N ALA A 345 -7.19 -11.12 22.92
CA ALA A 345 -6.12 -10.43 23.65
C ALA A 345 -4.74 -10.94 23.21
N ALA A 346 -4.57 -12.27 23.10
CA ALA A 346 -3.35 -12.88 22.61
C ALA A 346 -3.01 -12.43 21.16
N ALA A 347 -3.98 -12.54 20.24
CA ALA A 347 -3.79 -12.15 18.85
C ALA A 347 -3.60 -10.63 18.66
N GLY A 348 -4.23 -9.83 19.52
CA GLY A 348 -4.17 -8.36 19.51
C GLY A 348 -2.84 -7.79 19.94
N MET A 349 -2.10 -8.48 20.82
CA MET A 349 -0.72 -8.09 21.16
C MET A 349 0.22 -8.18 19.95
N ASP A 350 0.02 -9.17 19.08
CA ASP A 350 0.82 -9.36 17.86
C ASP A 350 0.43 -8.37 16.76
N SER A 351 -0.84 -8.41 16.32
CA SER A 351 -1.32 -7.54 15.23
C SER A 351 -2.84 -7.47 15.13
N TYR A 352 -3.32 -6.32 14.65
CA TYR A 352 -4.74 -6.14 14.34
C TYR A 352 -5.26 -7.11 13.26
N ILE A 353 -4.43 -7.50 12.28
CA ILE A 353 -4.84 -8.41 11.19
C ILE A 353 -5.21 -9.78 11.78
N ARG A 354 -4.43 -10.25 12.74
CA ARG A 354 -4.65 -11.52 13.44
C ARG A 354 -5.84 -11.47 14.40
N ALA A 355 -6.05 -10.31 15.02
CA ALA A 355 -7.22 -10.04 15.86
C ALA A 355 -8.52 -9.92 15.04
N TYR A 356 -8.44 -9.56 13.76
CA TYR A 356 -9.59 -9.18 12.94
C TYR A 356 -10.69 -10.28 12.80
N PRO A 357 -10.37 -11.57 12.59
CA PRO A 357 -11.40 -12.63 12.57
C PRO A 357 -12.23 -12.69 13.85
N PHE A 358 -11.60 -12.46 15.01
CA PHE A 358 -12.30 -12.43 16.30
C PHE A 358 -13.16 -11.16 16.44
N VAL A 359 -12.70 -10.02 15.92
CA VAL A 359 -13.51 -8.78 15.84
C VAL A 359 -14.76 -8.99 14.98
N VAL A 360 -14.66 -9.74 13.88
CA VAL A 360 -15.82 -10.11 13.05
C VAL A 360 -16.80 -11.00 13.82
N LYS A 361 -16.31 -12.00 14.56
CA LYS A 361 -17.16 -12.84 15.44
C LYS A 361 -17.90 -11.99 16.48
N LEU A 362 -17.23 -11.02 17.10
CA LEU A 362 -17.87 -10.06 18.01
C LEU A 362 -18.90 -9.17 17.30
N HIS A 363 -18.62 -8.75 16.06
CA HIS A 363 -19.60 -8.01 15.27
C HIS A 363 -20.87 -8.82 15.03
N MET A 364 -20.74 -10.12 14.74
CA MET A 364 -21.87 -11.04 14.54
C MET A 364 -22.69 -11.22 15.83
N LEU A 365 -22.04 -11.43 16.98
CA LEU A 365 -22.73 -11.50 18.27
C LEU A 365 -23.50 -10.20 18.58
N ARG A 366 -22.96 -9.05 18.18
CA ARG A 366 -23.66 -7.77 18.35
C ARG A 366 -24.87 -7.63 17.43
N GLU A 367 -24.81 -8.11 16.18
CA GLU A 367 -25.99 -8.12 15.29
C GLU A 367 -27.09 -9.05 15.82
N LEU A 368 -26.72 -10.19 16.42
CA LEU A 368 -27.64 -11.08 17.13
C LEU A 368 -28.30 -10.37 18.32
N GLU A 369 -27.53 -9.64 19.13
CA GLU A 369 -28.03 -8.88 20.28
C GLU A 369 -28.96 -7.72 19.85
N ASP A 370 -28.56 -6.93 18.83
CA ASP A 370 -29.38 -5.85 18.28
C ASP A 370 -30.72 -6.38 17.75
N PHE A 371 -30.71 -7.58 17.15
CA PHE A 371 -31.91 -8.24 16.67
C PHE A 371 -32.76 -8.84 17.79
N HIS A 372 -32.15 -9.40 18.84
CA HIS A 372 -32.87 -9.88 20.03
C HIS A 372 -33.73 -8.78 20.66
N ILE A 373 -33.16 -7.58 20.79
CA ILE A 373 -33.85 -6.41 21.35
C ILE A 373 -35.12 -6.07 20.53
N LEU A 374 -35.13 -6.32 19.22
CA LEU A 374 -36.29 -6.10 18.37
C LEU A 374 -37.39 -7.16 18.55
N LEU A 375 -37.06 -8.38 18.97
CA LEU A 375 -38.02 -9.46 19.15
C LEU A 375 -38.91 -9.24 20.38
N VAL A 376 -38.40 -8.55 21.41
CA VAL A 376 -39.06 -8.35 22.71
C VAL A 376 -39.41 -9.73 23.31
N ASP A 377 -40.68 -10.17 23.27
CA ASP A 377 -41.15 -11.47 23.79
C ASP A 377 -41.65 -12.45 22.69
N ASN A 378 -41.51 -12.09 21.42
CA ASN A 378 -41.94 -12.94 20.30
C ASN A 378 -40.84 -13.92 19.88
N SER A 379 -41.22 -15.08 19.35
CA SER A 379 -40.23 -16.01 18.78
C SER A 379 -39.72 -15.47 17.45
N PHE A 380 -38.51 -15.88 17.10
CA PHE A 380 -37.88 -15.52 15.83
C PHE A 380 -38.74 -15.80 14.59
N LEU A 381 -39.55 -16.87 14.62
CA LEU A 381 -40.36 -17.31 13.47
C LEU A 381 -41.76 -16.67 13.43
N GLU A 382 -42.27 -16.13 14.53
CA GLU A 382 -43.64 -15.61 14.62
C GLU A 382 -43.75 -14.13 14.21
N LYS A 383 -42.68 -13.34 14.36
CA LYS A 383 -42.70 -11.89 14.12
C LYS A 383 -42.15 -11.54 12.74
N SER A 384 -43.03 -11.10 11.84
CA SER A 384 -42.65 -10.52 10.55
C SER A 384 -42.38 -9.01 10.69
N PHE A 385 -41.27 -8.52 10.14
CA PHE A 385 -40.93 -7.09 10.13
C PHE A 385 -41.18 -6.46 8.76
N HIS A 386 -41.65 -5.20 8.74
CA HIS A 386 -41.82 -4.43 7.51
C HIS A 386 -40.80 -3.28 7.42
N LEU A 387 -40.47 -2.86 6.19
CA LEU A 387 -39.53 -1.75 5.94
C LEU A 387 -40.00 -0.39 6.51
N GLY A 388 -41.30 -0.26 6.82
CA GLY A 388 -41.88 0.93 7.44
C GLY A 388 -41.69 1.00 8.97
N ASP A 389 -41.24 -0.07 9.62
CA ASP A 389 -41.06 -0.08 11.08
C ASP A 389 -39.84 0.75 11.48
N PRO A 390 -40.00 1.83 12.28
CA PRO A 390 -38.91 2.76 12.57
C PRO A 390 -37.77 2.11 13.37
N GLY A 391 -38.09 1.17 14.26
CA GLY A 391 -37.09 0.41 15.02
C GLY A 391 -36.26 -0.51 14.12
N PHE A 392 -36.91 -1.23 13.20
CA PHE A 392 -36.25 -2.14 12.25
C PHE A 392 -35.41 -1.38 11.22
N SER A 393 -35.94 -0.28 10.67
CA SER A 393 -35.24 0.59 9.73
C SER A 393 -33.95 1.18 10.33
N LYS A 394 -34.00 1.64 11.59
CA LYS A 394 -32.82 2.14 12.32
C LYS A 394 -31.76 1.05 12.52
N VAL A 395 -32.16 -0.18 12.82
CA VAL A 395 -31.23 -1.31 12.96
C VAL A 395 -30.59 -1.68 11.61
N ILE A 396 -31.37 -1.71 10.52
CA ILE A 396 -30.84 -1.93 9.17
C ILE A 396 -29.84 -0.84 8.79
N GLU A 397 -30.15 0.43 9.08
CA GLU A 397 -29.23 1.54 8.81
C GLU A 397 -27.93 1.40 9.60
N ASN A 398 -28.01 1.03 10.89
CA ASN A 398 -26.85 0.73 11.71
C ASN A 398 -26.03 -0.44 11.15
N TRP A 399 -26.68 -1.51 10.70
CA TRP A 399 -26.03 -2.67 10.09
C TRP A 399 -25.36 -2.32 8.76
N GLU A 400 -25.97 -1.46 7.94
CA GLU A 400 -25.37 -0.97 6.70
C GLU A 400 -24.18 -0.05 7.00
N ASN A 401 -24.30 0.86 7.98
CA ASN A 401 -23.20 1.71 8.44
C ASN A 401 -22.02 0.87 8.97
N ARG A 402 -22.29 -0.18 9.75
CA ARG A 402 -21.26 -1.11 10.22
C ARG A 402 -20.60 -1.86 9.06
N LEU A 403 -21.39 -2.36 8.11
CA LEU A 403 -20.86 -3.05 6.93
C LEU A 403 -19.93 -2.15 6.10
N ARG A 404 -20.14 -0.82 6.10
CA ARG A 404 -19.24 0.15 5.45
C ARG A 404 -17.85 0.21 6.09
N PHE A 405 -17.74 0.00 7.41
CA PHE A 405 -16.46 -0.02 8.14
C PHE A 405 -15.77 -1.39 8.13
N THR A 406 -16.52 -2.48 7.99
CA THR A 406 -15.91 -3.82 7.86
C THR A 406 -15.07 -3.95 6.59
N GLN A 407 -13.97 -4.70 6.67
CA GLN A 407 -13.15 -5.07 5.51
C GLN A 407 -14.01 -5.75 4.43
N PRO A 408 -13.91 -5.35 3.14
CA PRO A 408 -14.62 -5.95 2.02
C PRO A 408 -14.01 -7.29 1.57
N SER A 409 -13.69 -8.15 2.53
CA SER A 409 -13.24 -9.52 2.30
C SER A 409 -14.42 -10.48 2.38
N LEU A 410 -14.40 -11.53 1.54
CA LEU A 410 -15.41 -12.59 1.52
C LEU A 410 -15.66 -13.16 2.93
N TRP A 411 -14.59 -13.55 3.63
CA TRP A 411 -14.65 -14.23 4.93
C TRP A 411 -15.18 -13.38 6.08
N ALA A 412 -14.89 -12.08 6.07
CA ALA A 412 -15.39 -11.19 7.10
C ALA A 412 -16.88 -10.85 6.93
N ARG A 413 -17.37 -10.84 5.68
CA ARG A 413 -18.72 -10.38 5.36
C ARG A 413 -19.70 -11.53 5.14
N GLU A 414 -19.24 -12.72 4.76
CA GLU A 414 -20.12 -13.87 4.53
C GLU A 414 -20.98 -14.20 5.76
N PRO A 415 -20.43 -14.36 6.99
CA PRO A 415 -21.25 -14.76 8.13
C PRO A 415 -22.28 -13.69 8.52
N LEU A 416 -21.91 -12.41 8.39
CA LEU A 416 -22.81 -11.28 8.64
C LEU A 416 -23.94 -11.25 7.60
N LEU A 417 -23.61 -11.45 6.32
CA LEU A 417 -24.62 -11.52 5.26
C LEU A 417 -25.51 -12.77 5.42
N ALA A 418 -24.97 -13.90 5.87
CA ALA A 418 -25.73 -15.12 6.16
C ALA A 418 -26.78 -14.88 7.24
N PHE A 419 -26.38 -14.28 8.35
CA PHE A 419 -27.31 -13.93 9.42
C PHE A 419 -28.42 -12.98 8.93
N ARG A 420 -28.06 -11.93 8.18
CA ARG A 420 -29.05 -11.00 7.61
C ARG A 420 -30.02 -11.67 6.64
N ARG A 421 -29.56 -12.65 5.84
CA ARG A 421 -30.43 -13.44 4.95
C ARG A 421 -31.50 -14.19 5.76
N LEU A 422 -31.15 -14.76 6.91
CA LEU A 422 -32.09 -15.47 7.78
C LEU A 422 -33.15 -14.51 8.34
N VAL A 423 -32.73 -13.34 8.83
CA VAL A 423 -33.63 -12.31 9.37
C VAL A 423 -34.61 -11.81 8.30
N PHE A 424 -34.13 -11.48 7.11
CA PHE A 424 -35.00 -11.02 6.02
C PHE A 424 -35.88 -12.14 5.46
N GLY A 425 -35.37 -13.38 5.40
CA GLY A 425 -36.12 -14.56 4.98
C GLY A 425 -37.29 -14.86 5.91
N ALA A 426 -37.06 -14.84 7.23
CA ALA A 426 -38.11 -15.00 8.24
C ALA A 426 -39.19 -13.89 8.17
N SER A 427 -38.80 -12.68 7.75
CA SER A 427 -39.71 -11.54 7.59
C SER A 427 -40.44 -11.49 6.24
N GLY A 428 -40.21 -12.44 5.34
CA GLY A 428 -40.81 -12.43 3.98
C GLY A 428 -40.25 -11.36 3.04
N LEU A 429 -39.12 -10.72 3.36
CA LEU A 429 -38.51 -9.63 2.59
C LEU A 429 -37.57 -10.16 1.51
N GLY A 430 -38.12 -10.90 0.53
CA GLY A 430 -37.35 -11.59 -0.53
C GLY A 430 -36.39 -10.67 -1.31
N SER A 431 -36.81 -9.44 -1.65
CA SER A 431 -35.95 -8.47 -2.35
C SER A 431 -34.67 -8.11 -1.56
N GLN A 432 -34.76 -8.00 -0.23
CA GLN A 432 -33.59 -7.71 0.61
C GLN A 432 -32.68 -8.94 0.79
N VAL A 433 -33.26 -10.14 0.89
CA VAL A 433 -32.50 -11.40 0.80
C VAL A 433 -31.70 -11.45 -0.50
N GLY A 434 -32.35 -11.11 -1.60
CA GLY A 434 -31.75 -10.97 -2.91
C GLY A 434 -30.59 -9.97 -2.95
N ASN A 435 -30.75 -8.81 -2.33
CA ASN A 435 -29.67 -7.81 -2.22
C ASN A 435 -28.46 -8.33 -1.43
N CYS A 436 -28.66 -9.08 -0.34
CA CYS A 436 -27.57 -9.73 0.40
C CYS A 436 -26.82 -10.75 -0.47
N TRP A 437 -27.55 -11.54 -1.27
CA TRP A 437 -26.93 -12.46 -2.23
C TRP A 437 -26.16 -11.73 -3.34
N LEU A 438 -26.64 -10.60 -3.83
CA LEU A 438 -25.90 -9.77 -4.80
C LEU A 438 -24.62 -9.18 -4.20
N GLN A 439 -24.66 -8.72 -2.94
CA GLN A 439 -23.45 -8.27 -2.24
C GLN A 439 -22.43 -9.41 -2.08
N TYR A 440 -22.92 -10.61 -1.74
CA TYR A 440 -22.08 -11.81 -1.65
C TYR A 440 -21.49 -12.19 -3.02
N ALA A 441 -22.30 -12.26 -4.08
CA ALA A 441 -21.85 -12.53 -5.45
C ALA A 441 -20.77 -11.55 -5.92
N LYS A 442 -20.91 -10.26 -5.58
CA LYS A 442 -19.92 -9.23 -5.87
C LYS A 442 -18.60 -9.48 -5.15
N LEU A 443 -18.63 -9.91 -3.88
CA LEU A 443 -17.42 -10.28 -3.13
C LEU A 443 -16.75 -11.52 -3.74
N CYS A 444 -17.52 -12.57 -4.07
CA CYS A 444 -17.01 -13.77 -4.74
C CYS A 444 -16.35 -13.43 -6.08
N ARG A 445 -16.98 -12.58 -6.91
CA ARG A 445 -16.41 -12.15 -8.19
C ARG A 445 -15.11 -11.37 -8.02
N LEU A 446 -15.02 -10.51 -7.00
CA LEU A 446 -13.79 -9.76 -6.69
C LEU A 446 -12.68 -10.68 -6.15
N ALA A 447 -13.03 -11.77 -5.48
CA ALA A 447 -12.12 -12.82 -5.03
C ALA A 447 -11.85 -13.88 -6.13
N SER A 448 -12.31 -13.68 -7.37
CA SER A 448 -12.15 -14.62 -8.49
C SER A 448 -12.80 -16.00 -8.30
N HIS A 449 -13.76 -16.15 -7.38
CA HIS A 449 -14.54 -17.38 -7.20
C HIS A 449 -15.81 -17.34 -8.06
N TYR A 450 -15.65 -17.63 -9.36
CA TYR A 450 -16.72 -17.42 -10.34
C TYR A 450 -17.91 -18.39 -10.19
N GLU A 451 -17.68 -19.64 -9.79
CA GLU A 451 -18.74 -20.64 -9.63
C GLU A 451 -19.70 -20.29 -8.48
N THR A 452 -19.12 -19.96 -7.33
CA THR A 452 -19.88 -19.51 -6.14
C THR A 452 -20.61 -18.20 -6.41
N ALA A 453 -20.00 -17.30 -7.18
CA ALA A 453 -20.65 -16.05 -7.62
C ALA A 453 -21.85 -16.35 -8.52
N ASN A 454 -21.73 -17.29 -9.46
CA ASN A 454 -22.85 -17.67 -10.33
C ASN A 454 -24.02 -18.26 -9.53
N ARG A 455 -23.72 -19.15 -8.57
CA ARG A 455 -24.74 -19.70 -7.67
C ARG A 455 -25.45 -18.61 -6.87
N ALA A 456 -24.70 -17.70 -6.26
CA ALA A 456 -25.28 -16.59 -5.50
C ALA A 456 -26.17 -15.69 -6.37
N ILE A 457 -25.83 -15.51 -7.66
CA ILE A 457 -26.65 -14.78 -8.62
C ILE A 457 -27.96 -15.54 -8.91
N LEU A 458 -27.93 -16.87 -9.04
CA LEU A 458 -29.13 -17.69 -9.22
C LEU A 458 -30.06 -17.59 -7.99
N GLU A 459 -29.51 -17.66 -6.77
CA GLU A 459 -30.28 -17.49 -5.54
C GLU A 459 -30.88 -16.07 -5.43
N ALA A 460 -30.12 -15.05 -5.84
CA ALA A 460 -30.63 -13.68 -5.92
C ALA A 460 -31.77 -13.54 -6.94
N GLN A 461 -31.68 -14.24 -8.07
CA GLN A 461 -32.72 -14.27 -9.09
C GLN A 461 -33.99 -14.94 -8.58
N ALA A 462 -33.86 -16.09 -7.91
CA ALA A 462 -34.98 -16.79 -7.27
C ALA A 462 -35.67 -15.94 -6.20
N SER A 463 -34.89 -15.09 -5.50
CA SER A 463 -35.40 -14.15 -4.49
C SER A 463 -36.00 -12.86 -5.08
N GLY A 464 -35.94 -12.66 -6.39
CA GLY A 464 -36.49 -11.49 -7.08
C GLY A 464 -35.71 -10.18 -6.87
N ALA A 465 -34.38 -10.25 -6.69
CA ALA A 465 -33.57 -9.06 -6.44
C ALA A 465 -33.52 -8.10 -7.65
N PRO A 466 -33.62 -6.77 -7.45
CA PRO A 466 -33.31 -5.82 -8.51
C PRO A 466 -31.79 -5.82 -8.80
N ASN A 467 -31.38 -5.72 -10.07
CA ASN A 467 -29.98 -5.65 -10.54
C ASN A 467 -29.20 -6.97 -10.70
N VAL A 468 -29.86 -8.13 -10.66
CA VAL A 468 -29.21 -9.44 -10.90
C VAL A 468 -28.48 -9.47 -12.25
N HIS A 469 -29.10 -8.91 -13.30
CA HIS A 469 -28.54 -8.82 -14.64
C HIS A 469 -27.19 -8.10 -14.68
N ILE A 470 -27.00 -7.05 -13.86
CA ILE A 470 -25.75 -6.28 -13.80
C ILE A 470 -24.60 -7.14 -13.29
N GLU A 471 -24.78 -7.85 -12.18
CA GLU A 471 -23.72 -8.69 -11.63
C GLU A 471 -23.49 -9.95 -12.48
N LYS A 472 -24.54 -10.54 -13.08
CA LYS A 472 -24.41 -11.63 -14.06
C LYS A 472 -23.57 -11.21 -15.26
N ALA A 473 -23.83 -10.04 -15.83
CA ALA A 473 -23.05 -9.52 -16.93
C ALA A 473 -21.60 -9.23 -16.52
N LYS A 474 -21.36 -8.68 -15.32
CA LYS A 474 -19.99 -8.47 -14.80
C LYS A 474 -19.25 -9.77 -14.58
N LEU A 475 -19.94 -10.82 -14.14
CA LEU A 475 -19.37 -12.14 -13.98
C LEU A 475 -18.88 -12.69 -15.33
N LEU A 476 -19.73 -12.66 -16.36
CA LEU A 476 -19.37 -13.06 -17.72
C LEU A 476 -18.18 -12.27 -18.26
N TRP A 477 -18.17 -10.95 -18.02
CA TRP A 477 -17.05 -10.07 -18.38
C TRP A 477 -15.74 -10.49 -17.69
N SER A 478 -15.78 -10.82 -16.39
CA SER A 478 -14.59 -11.31 -15.68
C SER A 478 -14.12 -12.68 -16.16
N THR A 479 -15.01 -13.54 -16.63
CA THR A 479 -14.67 -14.84 -17.25
C THR A 479 -14.19 -14.74 -18.71
N ARG A 480 -13.91 -13.53 -19.21
CA ARG A 480 -13.50 -13.23 -20.59
C ARG A 480 -14.54 -13.61 -21.67
N ARG A 481 -15.82 -13.68 -21.30
CA ARG A 481 -16.95 -13.88 -22.24
C ARG A 481 -17.65 -12.55 -22.49
N SER A 482 -16.97 -11.64 -23.19
CA SER A 482 -17.43 -10.25 -23.41
C SER A 482 -18.75 -10.17 -24.17
N ASP A 483 -18.94 -11.01 -25.20
CA ASP A 483 -20.13 -10.96 -26.05
C ASP A 483 -21.39 -11.41 -25.29
N GLY A 484 -21.27 -12.49 -24.52
CA GLY A 484 -22.34 -12.95 -23.63
C GLY A 484 -22.69 -11.90 -22.56
N ALA A 485 -21.71 -11.20 -22.01
CA ALA A 485 -21.94 -10.13 -21.04
C ALA A 485 -22.72 -8.95 -21.65
N ILE A 486 -22.38 -8.54 -22.88
CA ILE A 486 -23.05 -7.46 -23.59
C ILE A 486 -24.47 -7.88 -24.00
N ALA A 487 -24.67 -9.11 -24.46
CA ALA A 487 -25.97 -9.66 -24.83
C ALA A 487 -26.94 -9.71 -23.64
N GLU A 488 -26.48 -10.11 -22.46
CA GLU A 488 -27.30 -10.13 -21.23
C GLU A 488 -27.76 -8.72 -20.82
N LEU A 489 -26.88 -7.71 -20.92
CA LEU A 489 -27.25 -6.32 -20.68
C LEU A 489 -28.23 -5.80 -21.73
N GLN A 490 -28.01 -6.14 -23.00
CA GLN A 490 -28.90 -5.75 -24.10
C GLN A 490 -30.30 -6.32 -23.92
N GLN A 491 -30.41 -7.62 -23.62
CA GLN A 491 -31.69 -8.27 -23.37
C GLN A 491 -32.40 -7.65 -22.15
N SER A 492 -31.68 -7.37 -21.07
CA SER A 492 -32.25 -6.70 -19.91
C SER A 492 -32.74 -5.29 -20.24
N LEU A 493 -32.05 -4.53 -21.09
CA LEU A 493 -32.47 -3.17 -21.49
C LEU A 493 -33.68 -3.19 -22.42
N LEU A 494 -33.81 -4.21 -23.29
CA LEU A 494 -34.96 -4.39 -24.18
C LEU A 494 -36.22 -4.84 -23.43
N ASN A 495 -36.06 -5.57 -22.32
CA ASN A 495 -37.17 -5.99 -21.47
C ASN A 495 -37.72 -4.88 -20.55
N MET A 496 -37.06 -3.71 -20.50
CA MET A 496 -37.45 -2.57 -19.65
C MET A 496 -38.42 -1.63 -20.37
N PRO A 497 -39.29 -0.90 -19.65
CA PRO A 497 -40.28 -0.03 -20.28
C PRO A 497 -39.64 1.04 -21.18
N VAL A 498 -40.17 1.16 -22.40
CA VAL A 498 -39.70 2.05 -23.46
C VAL A 498 -39.72 3.52 -23.03
N GLU A 499 -40.68 3.91 -22.19
CA GLU A 499 -40.83 5.25 -21.63
C GLU A 499 -39.62 5.68 -20.77
N VAL A 500 -39.00 4.73 -20.08
CA VAL A 500 -37.88 4.99 -19.17
C VAL A 500 -36.54 4.89 -19.90
N VAL A 501 -36.36 3.93 -20.82
CA VAL A 501 -35.09 3.79 -21.57
C VAL A 501 -34.96 4.83 -22.69
N GLY A 502 -36.06 5.23 -23.33
CA GLY A 502 -36.10 6.21 -24.41
C GLY A 502 -35.94 5.59 -25.80
N SER A 503 -36.76 6.02 -26.76
CA SER A 503 -36.84 5.45 -28.12
C SER A 503 -35.53 5.51 -28.90
N ALA A 504 -34.78 6.63 -28.79
CA ALA A 504 -33.49 6.80 -29.45
C ALA A 504 -32.39 5.87 -28.89
N ALA A 505 -32.43 5.58 -27.59
CA ALA A 505 -31.50 4.63 -26.98
C ALA A 505 -31.84 3.20 -27.42
N ILE A 506 -33.13 2.85 -27.52
CA ILE A 506 -33.56 1.52 -28.00
C ILE A 506 -33.23 1.32 -29.48
N SER A 507 -33.36 2.37 -30.32
CA SER A 507 -32.91 2.30 -31.72
C SER A 507 -31.40 2.11 -31.82
N SER A 508 -30.61 2.83 -31.02
CA SER A 508 -29.15 2.63 -30.94
C SER A 508 -28.75 1.32 -30.27
N ILE A 509 -29.60 0.70 -29.46
CA ILE A 509 -29.41 -0.66 -28.93
C ILE A 509 -29.64 -1.69 -30.05
N THR A 510 -30.68 -1.48 -30.86
CA THR A 510 -31.16 -2.41 -31.90
C THR A 510 -30.43 -2.29 -33.23
N SER A 511 -29.63 -1.23 -33.44
CA SER A 511 -29.03 -0.84 -34.74
C SER A 511 -28.15 -1.88 -35.44
N LEU A 512 -27.90 -3.06 -34.85
CA LEU A 512 -27.15 -4.17 -35.44
C LEU A 512 -27.65 -5.58 -35.00
N SER A 513 -28.85 -5.70 -34.40
CA SER A 513 -29.34 -6.95 -33.78
C SER A 513 -30.35 -7.70 -34.65
N LEU A 514 -30.11 -8.99 -34.92
CA LEU A 514 -30.97 -9.89 -35.72
C LEU A 514 -32.00 -10.69 -34.89
N VAL A 515 -32.18 -10.40 -33.60
CA VAL A 515 -33.01 -11.22 -32.68
C VAL A 515 -34.44 -10.65 -32.55
N PRO A 516 -35.50 -11.47 -32.62
CA PRO A 516 -36.89 -11.02 -32.49
C PRO A 516 -37.23 -10.51 -31.08
N LEU A 517 -38.09 -9.49 -31.02
CA LEU A 517 -38.68 -8.93 -29.80
C LEU A 517 -39.66 -9.95 -29.17
N ASN A 518 -39.45 -10.34 -27.91
CA ASN A 518 -40.48 -11.00 -27.10
C ASN A 518 -41.40 -9.95 -26.45
N PRO A 519 -42.68 -10.25 -26.21
CA PRO A 519 -43.63 -9.31 -25.62
C PRO A 519 -43.31 -8.99 -24.15
N PRO A 520 -43.65 -7.78 -23.67
CA PRO A 520 -43.31 -7.33 -22.31
C PRO A 520 -44.17 -8.04 -21.25
N PRO A 521 -43.60 -8.41 -20.07
CA PRO A 521 -44.40 -8.77 -18.90
C PRO A 521 -44.96 -7.52 -18.19
N LEU A 522 -46.05 -7.76 -17.44
CA LEU A 522 -46.91 -6.78 -16.78
C LEU A 522 -46.26 -6.02 -15.60
N LEU A 523 -46.75 -4.80 -15.43
CA LEU A 523 -46.45 -3.74 -14.45
C LEU A 523 -46.25 -4.21 -12.99
N CYS A 524 -45.35 -3.53 -12.30
CA CYS A 524 -45.43 -3.31 -10.86
C CYS A 524 -45.16 -1.82 -10.60
N ASP A 525 -46.23 -1.04 -10.42
CA ASP A 525 -46.18 0.38 -10.07
C ASP A 525 -45.78 0.54 -8.61
N THR A 526 -44.62 1.15 -8.35
CA THR A 526 -44.27 2.10 -7.25
C THR A 526 -42.79 2.03 -6.84
N GLN A 527 -41.86 2.55 -7.66
CA GLN A 527 -40.49 2.90 -7.22
C GLN A 527 -39.64 3.77 -8.20
N ALA A 528 -40.28 4.74 -8.88
CA ALA A 528 -39.71 5.48 -10.02
C ALA A 528 -38.34 6.18 -9.82
N LEU A 529 -37.91 6.54 -8.60
CA LEU A 529 -36.63 7.24 -8.36
C LEU A 529 -35.42 6.30 -8.23
N ASN A 530 -35.59 5.10 -7.66
CA ASN A 530 -34.51 4.13 -7.53
C ASN A 530 -34.29 3.36 -8.84
N GLU A 531 -35.37 3.09 -9.57
CA GLU A 531 -35.35 2.44 -10.89
C GLU A 531 -34.53 3.26 -11.91
N ASN A 532 -34.71 4.58 -11.95
CA ASN A 532 -33.95 5.47 -12.85
C ASN A 532 -32.43 5.40 -12.63
N ARG A 533 -32.00 5.28 -11.36
CA ARG A 533 -30.58 5.17 -11.01
C ARG A 533 -29.98 3.82 -11.44
N ASP A 534 -30.74 2.75 -11.31
CA ASP A 534 -30.30 1.40 -11.63
C ASP A 534 -30.30 1.14 -13.13
N ILE A 535 -31.27 1.70 -13.86
CA ILE A 535 -31.29 1.74 -15.31
C ILE A 535 -30.10 2.57 -15.84
N ALA A 536 -29.84 3.75 -15.27
CA ALA A 536 -28.67 4.56 -15.64
C ALA A 536 -27.34 3.82 -15.43
N LYS A 537 -27.21 3.04 -14.35
CA LYS A 537 -26.03 2.19 -14.11
C LYS A 537 -25.89 1.08 -15.16
N THR A 538 -27.00 0.42 -15.49
CA THR A 538 -27.04 -0.66 -16.49
C THR A 538 -26.65 -0.12 -17.86
N LEU A 539 -27.26 0.99 -18.27
CA LEU A 539 -26.99 1.65 -19.53
C LEU A 539 -25.54 2.15 -19.61
N LEU A 540 -25.02 2.78 -18.54
CA LEU A 540 -23.62 3.21 -18.50
C LEU A 540 -22.65 2.04 -18.66
N LEU A 541 -22.93 0.91 -18.00
CA LEU A 541 -22.08 -0.28 -18.10
C LEU A 541 -22.07 -0.84 -19.52
N TYR A 542 -23.25 -0.94 -20.14
CA TYR A 542 -23.43 -1.37 -21.52
C TYR A 542 -22.67 -0.45 -22.50
N SER A 543 -22.86 0.88 -22.39
CA SER A 543 -22.16 1.86 -23.21
C SER A 543 -20.65 1.76 -23.06
N ARG A 544 -20.14 1.54 -21.85
CA ARG A 544 -18.70 1.40 -21.58
C ARG A 544 -18.11 0.17 -22.25
N TRP A 545 -18.82 -0.96 -22.22
CA TRP A 545 -18.31 -2.20 -22.80
C TRP A 545 -18.39 -2.21 -24.31
N ILE A 546 -19.45 -1.67 -24.92
CA ILE A 546 -19.50 -1.45 -26.37
C ILE A 546 -18.38 -0.53 -26.84
N HIS A 547 -18.13 0.54 -26.08
CA HIS A 547 -17.03 1.44 -26.34
C HIS A 547 -15.68 0.70 -26.35
N TYR A 548 -15.42 -0.20 -25.38
CA TYR A 548 -14.18 -0.98 -25.35
C TYR A 548 -14.08 -2.07 -26.41
N THR A 549 -15.21 -2.68 -26.81
CA THR A 549 -15.22 -3.71 -27.86
C THR A 549 -15.28 -3.12 -29.27
N GLY A 550 -15.61 -1.84 -29.42
CA GLY A 550 -15.71 -1.16 -30.71
C GLY A 550 -16.88 -1.66 -31.59
N GLN A 551 -17.90 -2.28 -31.01
CA GLN A 551 -18.97 -2.97 -31.77
C GLN A 551 -19.99 -2.04 -32.45
N LYS A 552 -20.07 -0.76 -32.07
CA LYS A 552 -21.08 0.19 -32.58
C LYS A 552 -20.47 1.47 -33.15
N GLN A 553 -21.25 2.14 -34.00
CA GLN A 553 -20.88 3.42 -34.59
C GLN A 553 -20.82 4.55 -33.56
N LYS A 554 -20.14 5.64 -33.93
CA LYS A 554 -19.88 6.78 -33.03
C LYS A 554 -21.17 7.41 -32.51
N GLU A 555 -22.13 7.63 -33.40
CA GLU A 555 -23.39 8.32 -33.14
C GLU A 555 -24.25 7.54 -32.14
N ASP A 556 -24.27 6.21 -32.27
CA ASP A 556 -24.96 5.31 -31.35
C ASP A 556 -24.36 5.32 -29.95
N VAL A 557 -23.03 5.35 -29.84
CA VAL A 557 -22.39 5.41 -28.51
C VAL A 557 -22.66 6.75 -27.83
N ILE A 558 -22.64 7.86 -28.58
CA ILE A 558 -22.96 9.20 -28.08
C ILE A 558 -24.42 9.30 -27.62
N SER A 559 -25.37 8.71 -28.35
CA SER A 559 -26.79 8.72 -27.99
C SER A 559 -27.02 7.98 -26.66
N LEU A 560 -26.37 6.82 -26.47
CA LEU A 560 -26.47 6.02 -25.25
C LEU A 560 -25.92 6.79 -24.03
N TYR A 561 -24.73 7.39 -24.14
CA TYR A 561 -24.18 8.21 -23.05
C TYR A 561 -25.01 9.47 -22.76
N SER A 562 -25.62 10.07 -23.79
CA SER A 562 -26.51 11.22 -23.62
C SER A 562 -27.75 10.82 -22.81
N ARG A 563 -28.31 9.64 -23.08
CA ARG A 563 -29.45 9.12 -22.31
C ARG A 563 -29.11 8.83 -20.85
N VAL A 564 -27.91 8.29 -20.55
CA VAL A 564 -27.44 8.12 -19.16
C VAL A 564 -27.48 9.44 -18.39
N ARG A 565 -27.11 10.55 -19.04
CA ARG A 565 -27.10 11.88 -18.43
C ARG A 565 -28.50 12.43 -18.17
N GLU A 566 -29.44 12.15 -19.07
CA GLU A 566 -30.86 12.52 -18.88
C GLU A 566 -31.46 11.78 -17.70
N LEU A 567 -31.17 10.48 -17.57
CA LEU A 567 -31.64 9.65 -16.46
C LEU A 567 -31.05 10.08 -15.11
N GLN A 568 -29.77 10.47 -15.07
CA GLN A 568 -29.12 10.90 -13.84
C GLN A 568 -28.25 12.16 -14.00
N PRO A 569 -28.85 13.37 -13.99
CA PRO A 569 -28.14 14.62 -14.23
C PRO A 569 -27.10 15.00 -13.15
N LYS A 570 -27.23 14.45 -11.94
CA LYS A 570 -26.34 14.70 -10.81
C LYS A 570 -25.16 13.72 -10.73
N TRP A 571 -25.05 12.74 -11.63
CA TRP A 571 -24.06 11.66 -11.49
C TRP A 571 -22.74 11.94 -12.23
N GLU A 572 -21.65 12.09 -11.48
CA GLU A 572 -20.30 12.37 -12.02
C GLU A 572 -19.82 11.36 -13.08
N LYS A 573 -20.12 10.06 -12.90
CA LYS A 573 -19.58 8.99 -13.75
C LYS A 573 -20.11 9.04 -15.18
N GLY A 574 -21.38 9.42 -15.36
CA GLY A 574 -21.97 9.54 -16.69
C GLY A 574 -21.26 10.59 -17.54
N PHE A 575 -20.96 11.76 -16.96
CA PHE A 575 -20.20 12.82 -17.63
C PHE A 575 -18.76 12.43 -17.88
N PHE A 576 -18.11 11.78 -16.92
CA PHE A 576 -16.70 11.41 -17.04
C PHE A 576 -16.46 10.37 -18.16
N TYR A 577 -17.23 9.28 -18.21
CA TYR A 577 -17.02 8.27 -19.25
C TYR A 577 -17.38 8.78 -20.66
N MET A 578 -18.37 9.68 -20.75
CA MET A 578 -18.65 10.39 -22.00
C MET A 578 -17.47 11.27 -22.42
N ALA A 579 -16.92 12.07 -21.49
CA ALA A 579 -15.75 12.90 -21.75
C ALA A 579 -14.56 12.06 -22.21
N LYS A 580 -14.30 10.93 -21.53
CA LYS A 580 -13.25 9.98 -21.89
C LYS A 580 -13.44 9.44 -23.31
N TYR A 581 -14.65 9.01 -23.67
CA TYR A 581 -14.91 8.53 -25.03
C TYR A 581 -14.65 9.63 -26.07
N CYS A 582 -15.11 10.86 -25.81
CA CYS A 582 -14.84 11.96 -26.73
C CYS A 582 -13.35 12.32 -26.80
N ASP A 583 -12.58 12.19 -25.72
CA ASP A 583 -11.11 12.38 -25.68
C ASP A 583 -10.39 11.31 -26.52
N GLU A 584 -10.80 10.04 -26.44
CA GLU A 584 -10.25 8.98 -27.29
C GLU A 584 -10.56 9.21 -28.78
N VAL A 585 -11.80 9.62 -29.09
CA VAL A 585 -12.19 10.00 -30.47
C VAL A 585 -11.40 11.23 -30.95
N LEU A 586 -11.12 12.19 -30.06
CA LEU A 586 -10.30 13.36 -30.34
C LEU A 586 -8.86 12.95 -30.65
N ALA A 587 -8.27 12.08 -29.84
CA ALA A 587 -6.90 11.58 -30.01
C ALA A 587 -6.76 10.74 -31.29
N ASP A 588 -7.75 9.91 -31.61
CA ASP A 588 -7.81 9.16 -32.86
C ASP A 588 -7.92 10.07 -34.09
N ALA A 589 -8.83 11.04 -34.06
CA ALA A 589 -8.96 12.04 -35.13
C ALA A 589 -7.67 12.84 -35.32
N ARG A 590 -6.94 13.15 -34.24
CA ARG A 590 -5.65 13.82 -34.30
C ARG A 590 -4.57 12.96 -34.97
N ARG A 591 -4.45 11.68 -34.58
CA ARG A 591 -3.50 10.74 -35.20
C ARG A 591 -3.73 10.57 -36.70
N ARG A 592 -4.98 10.36 -37.11
CA ARG A 592 -5.33 10.24 -38.55
C ARG A 592 -4.95 11.48 -39.36
N GLN A 593 -5.05 12.67 -38.77
CA GLN A 593 -4.64 13.91 -39.43
C GLN A 593 -3.12 14.08 -39.48
N GLU A 594 -2.40 13.70 -38.43
CA GLU A 594 -0.93 13.75 -38.39
C GLU A 594 -0.34 12.74 -39.41
N GLU A 595 -0.84 11.51 -39.47
CA GLU A 595 -0.44 10.49 -40.47
C GLU A 595 -0.74 10.96 -41.91
N SER A 596 -1.88 11.61 -42.14
CA SER A 596 -2.21 12.17 -43.47
C SER A 596 -1.27 13.30 -43.90
N SER A 597 -0.67 14.01 -42.95
CA SER A 597 0.29 15.09 -43.22
C SER A 597 1.71 14.56 -43.51
N GLU A 598 2.07 13.38 -43.03
CA GLU A 598 3.38 12.74 -43.30
C GLU A 598 3.41 11.99 -44.64
N LEU A 599 2.27 11.46 -45.12
CA LEU A 599 2.13 10.79 -46.42
C LEU A 599 2.18 11.74 -47.64
N SER A 600 2.32 13.04 -47.44
CA SER A 600 2.60 14.00 -48.51
C SER A 600 4.07 14.43 -48.52
N PRO A 601 4.93 13.69 -49.23
CA PRO A 601 5.60 14.33 -50.38
C PRO A 601 5.78 13.39 -51.59
N ARG A 602 5.47 13.93 -52.79
CA ARG A 602 5.79 13.42 -54.14
C ARG A 602 5.18 12.06 -54.52
N ILE A 603 4.06 12.06 -55.25
CA ILE A 603 3.83 11.23 -56.45
C ILE A 603 2.62 11.81 -57.23
N ILE A 604 2.73 11.72 -58.55
CA ILE A 604 1.89 12.23 -59.64
C ILE A 604 0.37 11.97 -59.43
N PRO A 605 -0.53 12.90 -59.79
CA PRO A 605 -1.96 12.70 -59.60
C PRO A 605 -2.52 11.68 -60.61
N SER A 606 -2.85 10.48 -60.14
CA SER A 606 -3.76 9.57 -60.87
C SER A 606 -5.21 9.89 -60.52
N THR A 607 -6.09 9.80 -61.52
CA THR A 607 -7.52 10.14 -61.50
C THR A 607 -8.37 9.41 -60.44
N SER A 608 -7.83 8.39 -59.77
CA SER A 608 -8.42 7.73 -58.60
C SER A 608 -8.31 8.54 -57.29
N ALA A 609 -7.42 9.53 -57.22
CA ALA A 609 -7.24 10.38 -56.03
C ALA A 609 -8.32 11.47 -55.89
N ILE A 610 -9.07 11.76 -56.96
CA ILE A 610 -10.12 12.81 -56.96
C ILE A 610 -11.38 12.34 -56.21
N VAL A 611 -11.64 11.03 -56.18
CA VAL A 611 -12.78 10.45 -55.43
C VAL A 611 -12.44 10.27 -53.95
N ALA A 612 -11.16 10.09 -53.61
CA ALA A 612 -10.71 10.06 -52.21
C ALA A 612 -10.65 11.48 -51.60
N SER A 613 -10.26 12.49 -52.37
CA SER A 613 -10.17 13.88 -51.89
C SER A 613 -11.53 14.55 -51.63
N THR A 614 -12.61 14.06 -52.25
CA THR A 614 -13.97 14.55 -52.00
C THR A 614 -14.56 14.05 -50.67
N ASN A 615 -14.16 12.86 -50.19
CA ASN A 615 -14.54 12.35 -48.86
C ASN A 615 -13.63 12.85 -47.70
N LEU A 616 -12.51 13.50 -48.01
CA LEU A 616 -11.61 14.11 -47.00
C LEU A 616 -12.11 15.47 -46.49
N ASN A 617 -12.95 16.17 -47.26
CA ASN A 617 -13.52 17.46 -46.87
C ASN A 617 -14.76 17.35 -45.96
N THR A 618 -15.30 16.15 -45.74
CA THR A 618 -16.45 15.90 -44.86
C THR A 618 -16.05 15.48 -43.44
N GLU A 619 -14.78 15.13 -43.18
CA GLU A 619 -14.33 14.86 -41.82
C GLU A 619 -14.18 16.15 -41.01
N LYS A 620 -14.99 16.27 -39.96
CA LYS A 620 -14.87 17.34 -38.97
C LYS A 620 -13.46 17.37 -38.39
N ARG A 621 -12.78 18.52 -38.49
CA ARG A 621 -11.42 18.70 -37.98
C ARG A 621 -11.35 18.40 -36.47
N TRP A 622 -10.23 17.85 -35.97
CA TRP A 622 -10.13 17.36 -34.59
C TRP A 622 -10.53 18.41 -33.55
N TRP A 623 -10.15 19.67 -33.73
CA TRP A 623 -10.47 20.75 -32.78
C TRP A 623 -11.95 21.11 -32.68
N SER A 624 -12.80 20.67 -33.62
CA SER A 624 -14.25 20.90 -33.54
C SER A 624 -14.91 20.16 -32.37
N SER A 625 -14.35 19.02 -31.96
CA SER A 625 -14.88 18.17 -30.88
C SER A 625 -14.31 18.53 -29.50
N LEU A 626 -13.27 19.37 -29.45
CA LEU A 626 -12.57 19.74 -28.22
C LEU A 626 -13.46 20.48 -27.19
N PRO A 627 -14.28 21.48 -27.56
CA PRO A 627 -15.14 22.17 -26.60
C PRO A 627 -16.10 21.21 -25.89
N ASP A 628 -16.61 20.20 -26.61
CA ASP A 628 -17.53 19.21 -26.04
C ASP A 628 -16.82 18.35 -24.98
N VAL A 629 -15.58 17.91 -25.25
CA VAL A 629 -14.75 17.15 -24.30
C VAL A 629 -14.53 17.94 -23.01
N LEU A 630 -14.08 19.20 -23.15
CA LEU A 630 -13.81 20.07 -22.00
C LEU A 630 -15.08 20.36 -21.20
N LEU A 631 -16.21 20.57 -21.88
CA LEU A 631 -17.50 20.79 -21.23
C LEU A 631 -17.95 19.56 -20.43
N PHE A 632 -17.75 18.35 -20.94
CA PHE A 632 -18.12 17.12 -20.22
C PHE A 632 -17.23 16.87 -19.01
N TYR A 633 -15.90 17.08 -19.13
CA TYR A 633 -15.02 17.01 -17.97
C TYR A 633 -15.38 18.06 -16.91
N ALA A 634 -15.62 19.31 -17.31
CA ALA A 634 -16.02 20.40 -16.43
C ALA A 634 -17.31 20.08 -15.65
N LYS A 635 -18.35 19.61 -16.35
CA LYS A 635 -19.62 19.21 -15.73
C LYS A 635 -19.45 18.01 -14.80
N GLY A 636 -18.59 17.05 -15.14
CA GLY A 636 -18.26 15.92 -14.28
C GLY A 636 -17.63 16.37 -12.95
N LEU A 637 -16.66 17.29 -13.02
CA LEU A 637 -15.95 17.84 -11.86
C LEU A 637 -16.84 18.68 -10.93
N HIS A 638 -17.83 19.38 -11.50
CA HIS A 638 -18.79 20.15 -10.71
C HIS A 638 -19.74 19.26 -9.88
N ARG A 639 -19.98 18.02 -10.30
CA ARG A 639 -20.91 17.10 -9.63
C ARG A 639 -20.26 16.17 -8.60
N GLY A 640 -18.94 15.99 -8.62
CA GLY A 640 -18.25 15.09 -7.68
C GLY A 640 -16.72 15.17 -7.73
N HIS A 641 -16.08 14.64 -6.70
CA HIS A 641 -14.63 14.73 -6.47
C HIS A 641 -13.87 13.41 -6.68
N LYS A 642 -14.55 12.28 -6.95
CA LYS A 642 -13.88 10.96 -7.02
C LYS A 642 -12.95 10.82 -8.20
N ILE A 643 -13.18 11.60 -9.25
CA ILE A 643 -12.46 11.56 -10.52
C ILE A 643 -11.55 12.80 -10.69
N LEU A 644 -11.45 13.64 -9.65
CA LEU A 644 -10.70 14.89 -9.68
C LEU A 644 -9.28 14.73 -10.23
N PHE A 645 -8.55 13.74 -9.72
CA PHE A 645 -7.13 13.52 -10.02
C PHE A 645 -6.86 12.93 -11.41
N GLN A 646 -7.90 12.55 -12.15
CA GLN A 646 -7.79 12.11 -13.53
C GLN A 646 -8.36 13.17 -14.48
N ALA A 647 -9.56 13.68 -14.18
CA ALA A 647 -10.27 14.59 -15.08
C ALA A 647 -9.67 16.01 -15.09
N LEU A 648 -9.29 16.56 -13.93
CA LEU A 648 -8.83 17.95 -13.86
C LEU A 648 -7.43 18.15 -14.47
N PRO A 649 -6.40 17.31 -14.19
CA PRO A 649 -5.12 17.39 -14.89
C PRO A 649 -5.27 17.24 -16.40
N ARG A 650 -6.05 16.25 -16.88
CA ARG A 650 -6.26 16.02 -18.31
C ARG A 650 -6.98 17.20 -18.99
N LEU A 651 -8.00 17.77 -18.34
CA LEU A 651 -8.69 18.97 -18.82
C LEU A 651 -7.71 20.14 -18.99
N LEU A 652 -6.80 20.34 -18.02
CA LEU A 652 -5.76 21.37 -18.11
C LEU A 652 -4.77 21.11 -19.23
N THR A 653 -4.28 19.88 -19.39
CA THR A 653 -3.37 19.52 -20.48
C THR A 653 -3.99 19.80 -21.84
N LEU A 654 -5.22 19.34 -22.09
CA LEU A 654 -5.94 19.60 -23.34
C LEU A 654 -6.16 21.09 -23.59
N TRP A 655 -6.46 21.86 -22.54
CA TRP A 655 -6.64 23.31 -22.64
C TRP A 655 -5.34 24.04 -23.01
N PHE A 656 -4.22 23.70 -22.36
CA PHE A 656 -2.92 24.32 -22.64
C PHE A 656 -2.39 23.92 -24.03
N ASP A 657 -2.50 22.65 -24.41
CA ASP A 657 -2.06 22.16 -25.72
C ASP A 657 -2.81 22.85 -26.86
N PHE A 658 -4.13 23.01 -26.72
CA PHE A 658 -4.93 23.75 -27.68
C PHE A 658 -4.54 25.24 -27.73
N GLY A 659 -4.24 25.84 -26.56
CA GLY A 659 -3.74 27.21 -26.48
C GLY A 659 -2.44 27.42 -27.24
N SER A 660 -1.50 26.47 -27.12
CA SER A 660 -0.24 26.47 -27.87
C SER A 660 -0.47 26.26 -29.37
N PHE A 661 -1.36 25.34 -29.75
CA PHE A 661 -1.74 25.11 -31.15
C PHE A 661 -2.36 26.37 -31.79
N TYR A 662 -3.29 27.03 -31.09
CA TYR A 662 -3.94 28.26 -31.55
C TYR A 662 -2.93 29.36 -31.90
N GLN A 663 -1.89 29.52 -31.07
CA GLN A 663 -0.82 30.49 -31.31
C GLN A 663 0.01 30.13 -32.55
N ARG A 664 0.37 28.85 -32.72
CA ARG A 664 1.17 28.36 -33.87
C ARG A 664 0.43 28.50 -35.20
N SER A 665 -0.88 28.25 -35.21
CA SER A 665 -1.70 28.31 -36.43
C SER A 665 -2.05 29.73 -36.89
N GLY A 666 -1.61 30.76 -36.17
CA GLY A 666 -1.78 32.17 -36.53
C GLY A 666 -3.18 32.70 -36.22
N SER A 667 -3.25 33.79 -35.45
CA SER A 667 -4.49 34.45 -35.00
C SER A 667 -5.34 35.08 -36.13
N SER A 668 -4.99 34.94 -37.42
CA SER A 668 -5.57 35.73 -38.52
C SER A 668 -6.23 34.93 -39.64
N SER A 669 -5.98 33.62 -39.80
CA SER A 669 -6.36 32.89 -41.03
C SER A 669 -7.66 32.07 -40.95
N ASN A 670 -8.15 31.65 -39.77
CA ASN A 670 -9.29 30.73 -39.66
C ASN A 670 -10.38 31.20 -38.68
N LYS A 671 -11.56 31.61 -39.20
CA LYS A 671 -12.71 32.08 -38.41
C LYS A 671 -13.30 31.00 -37.50
N GLU A 672 -13.30 29.74 -37.94
CA GLU A 672 -13.83 28.62 -37.15
C GLU A 672 -12.98 28.36 -35.90
N LEU A 673 -11.66 28.44 -36.05
CA LEU A 673 -10.71 28.25 -34.95
C LEU A 673 -10.86 29.34 -33.86
N LYS A 674 -11.16 30.59 -34.25
CA LYS A 674 -11.50 31.67 -33.31
C LYS A 674 -12.79 31.38 -32.54
N ASN A 675 -13.83 30.89 -33.22
CA ASN A 675 -15.09 30.53 -32.57
C ASN A 675 -14.90 29.38 -31.57
N VAL A 676 -14.09 28.38 -31.92
CA VAL A 676 -13.73 27.28 -31.00
C VAL A 676 -12.94 27.79 -29.80
N HIS A 677 -11.92 28.64 -30.01
CA HIS A 677 -11.17 29.26 -28.92
C HIS A 677 -12.07 30.07 -27.97
N GLY A 678 -12.98 30.88 -28.51
CA GLY A 678 -13.97 31.62 -27.72
C GLY A 678 -14.86 30.71 -26.87
N LYS A 679 -15.31 29.57 -27.42
CA LYS A 679 -16.08 28.56 -26.68
C LYS A 679 -15.25 27.91 -25.56
N VAL A 680 -14.02 27.49 -25.84
CA VAL A 680 -13.11 26.89 -24.85
C VAL A 680 -12.86 27.86 -23.69
N MET A 681 -12.56 29.11 -23.97
CA MET A 681 -12.33 30.12 -22.94
C MET A 681 -13.60 30.43 -22.12
N SER A 682 -14.78 30.36 -22.74
CA SER A 682 -16.07 30.48 -22.03
C SER A 682 -16.28 29.34 -21.03
N ILE A 683 -16.00 28.09 -21.44
CA ILE A 683 -16.11 26.91 -20.58
C ILE A 683 -15.18 27.03 -19.38
N MET A 684 -13.92 27.43 -19.59
CA MET A 684 -12.95 27.60 -18.50
C MET A 684 -13.34 28.72 -17.52
N ARG A 685 -13.92 29.83 -18.02
CA ARG A 685 -14.50 30.87 -17.17
C ARG A 685 -15.71 30.37 -16.38
N GLY A 686 -16.52 29.47 -16.95
CA GLY A 686 -17.60 28.78 -16.22
C GLY A 686 -17.05 27.89 -15.10
N CYS A 687 -16.02 27.09 -15.39
CA CYS A 687 -15.37 26.22 -14.40
C CYS A 687 -14.87 26.98 -13.18
N LEU A 688 -14.32 28.18 -13.38
CA LEU A 688 -13.87 29.04 -12.29
C LEU A 688 -15.01 29.46 -11.34
N LYS A 689 -16.23 29.66 -11.86
CA LYS A 689 -17.40 30.03 -11.05
C LYS A 689 -18.03 28.81 -10.36
N ASP A 690 -18.03 27.68 -11.05
CA ASP A 690 -18.80 26.49 -10.64
C ASP A 690 -17.98 25.49 -9.80
N LEU A 691 -16.65 25.45 -9.94
CA LEU A 691 -15.79 24.50 -9.23
C LEU A 691 -15.32 25.04 -7.87
N PRO A 692 -15.41 24.24 -6.80
CA PRO A 692 -14.86 24.61 -5.50
C PRO A 692 -13.34 24.85 -5.53
N THR A 693 -12.88 25.85 -4.80
CA THR A 693 -11.46 26.27 -4.77
C THR A 693 -10.49 25.18 -4.32
N TYR A 694 -10.91 24.26 -3.45
CA TYR A 694 -10.05 23.16 -2.99
C TYR A 694 -9.66 22.19 -4.13
N GLN A 695 -10.48 22.10 -5.18
CA GLN A 695 -10.17 21.27 -6.35
C GLN A 695 -8.98 21.86 -7.12
N TRP A 696 -8.96 23.18 -7.27
CA TRP A 696 -7.87 23.92 -7.91
C TRP A 696 -6.55 23.86 -7.13
N LEU A 697 -6.60 23.69 -5.80
CA LEU A 697 -5.40 23.48 -4.99
C LEU A 697 -4.63 22.20 -5.39
N THR A 698 -5.33 21.14 -5.80
CA THR A 698 -4.69 19.87 -6.20
C THR A 698 -3.87 19.98 -7.48
N VAL A 699 -4.20 20.94 -8.35
CA VAL A 699 -3.50 21.22 -9.63
C VAL A 699 -2.73 22.54 -9.60
N LEU A 700 -2.64 23.18 -8.44
CA LEU A 700 -1.93 24.45 -8.28
C LEU A 700 -0.48 24.36 -8.80
N PRO A 701 0.29 23.31 -8.50
CA PRO A 701 1.63 23.14 -9.07
C PRO A 701 1.66 23.14 -10.62
N GLN A 702 0.64 22.57 -11.29
CA GLN A 702 0.55 22.56 -12.76
C GLN A 702 0.20 23.96 -13.32
N LEU A 703 -0.70 24.67 -12.65
CA LEU A 703 -1.05 26.06 -13.01
C LEU A 703 0.14 27.01 -12.84
N VAL A 704 0.90 26.84 -11.75
CA VAL A 704 2.07 27.67 -11.41
C VAL A 704 3.19 27.50 -12.43
N SER A 705 3.39 26.28 -12.92
CA SER A 705 4.35 25.99 -13.98
C SER A 705 4.07 26.75 -15.29
N ARG A 706 2.78 26.98 -15.60
CA ARG A 706 2.27 27.59 -16.85
C ARG A 706 1.87 29.07 -16.74
N ILE A 707 2.33 29.79 -15.71
CA ILE A 707 2.02 31.22 -15.51
C ILE A 707 2.45 32.11 -16.69
N CYS A 708 3.51 31.72 -17.43
CA CYS A 708 4.04 32.45 -18.58
C CYS A 708 3.77 31.74 -19.92
N HIS A 709 2.56 31.19 -20.10
CA HIS A 709 2.15 30.57 -21.36
C HIS A 709 2.13 31.58 -22.53
N GLN A 710 2.32 31.10 -23.77
CA GLN A 710 2.42 31.96 -24.97
C GLN A 710 1.16 32.80 -25.28
N ASN A 711 -0.02 32.32 -24.84
CA ASN A 711 -1.30 32.99 -25.09
C ASN A 711 -1.72 33.88 -23.89
N GLU A 712 -1.83 35.18 -24.12
CA GLU A 712 -2.16 36.18 -23.09
C GLU A 712 -3.54 35.97 -22.43
N GLU A 713 -4.55 35.50 -23.16
CA GLU A 713 -5.88 35.27 -22.59
C GLU A 713 -5.89 34.11 -21.59
N ILE A 714 -5.11 33.07 -21.88
CA ILE A 714 -4.91 31.92 -20.99
C ILE A 714 -4.17 32.37 -19.73
N VAL A 715 -3.10 33.15 -19.88
CA VAL A 715 -2.33 33.69 -18.75
C VAL A 715 -3.22 34.53 -17.82
N ARG A 716 -4.08 35.40 -18.37
CA ARG A 716 -5.04 36.18 -17.57
C ARG A 716 -5.97 35.28 -16.75
N LEU A 717 -6.47 34.20 -17.33
CA LEU A 717 -7.35 33.26 -16.62
C LEU A 717 -6.60 32.44 -15.56
N VAL A 718 -5.38 31.96 -15.86
CA VAL A 718 -4.51 31.24 -14.91
C VAL A 718 -4.20 32.14 -13.70
N LYS A 719 -3.79 33.40 -13.93
CA LYS A 719 -3.55 34.39 -12.86
C LYS A 719 -4.78 34.54 -11.96
N HIS A 720 -5.98 34.58 -12.56
CA HIS A 720 -7.23 34.71 -11.81
C HIS A 720 -7.53 33.45 -10.97
N ILE A 721 -7.35 32.25 -11.54
CA ILE A 721 -7.55 30.97 -10.81
C ILE A 721 -6.60 30.91 -9.60
N ILE A 722 -5.31 31.18 -9.80
CA ILE A 722 -4.31 31.14 -8.73
C ILE A 722 -4.64 32.20 -7.65
N THR A 723 -5.08 33.39 -8.05
CA THR A 723 -5.51 34.44 -7.10
C THR A 723 -6.70 34.00 -6.26
N SER A 724 -7.66 33.27 -6.84
CA SER A 724 -8.80 32.71 -6.10
C SER A 724 -8.34 31.68 -5.06
N VAL A 725 -7.44 30.77 -5.44
CA VAL A 725 -6.87 29.77 -4.52
C VAL A 725 -6.11 30.41 -3.37
N LEU A 726 -5.26 31.41 -3.65
CA LEU A 726 -4.49 32.13 -2.63
C LEU A 726 -5.38 32.91 -1.64
N ARG A 727 -6.58 33.33 -2.04
CA ARG A 727 -7.51 34.02 -1.14
C ARG A 727 -8.15 33.08 -0.12
N GLN A 728 -8.49 31.86 -0.53
CA GLN A 728 -9.16 30.89 0.34
C GLN A 728 -8.18 30.04 1.14
N TYR A 729 -7.04 29.64 0.56
CA TYR A 729 -6.03 28.78 1.19
C TYR A 729 -4.62 29.42 1.10
N PRO A 730 -4.39 30.58 1.74
CA PRO A 730 -3.13 31.31 1.60
C PRO A 730 -1.93 30.52 2.12
N GLN A 731 -2.06 29.80 3.23
CA GLN A 731 -0.93 29.15 3.90
C GLN A 731 -0.29 28.02 3.07
N GLN A 732 -1.09 27.15 2.45
CA GLN A 732 -0.60 26.06 1.60
C GLN A 732 -0.16 26.58 0.23
N ALA A 733 -0.94 27.48 -0.38
CA ALA A 733 -0.67 27.98 -1.72
C ALA A 733 0.62 28.84 -1.78
N LEU A 734 0.97 29.53 -0.69
CA LEU A 734 2.21 30.32 -0.62
C LEU A 734 3.47 29.47 -0.70
N TRP A 735 3.48 28.28 -0.10
CA TRP A 735 4.60 27.34 -0.21
C TRP A 735 4.84 26.89 -1.66
N ILE A 736 3.77 26.66 -2.43
CA ILE A 736 3.88 26.30 -3.86
C ILE A 736 4.30 27.51 -4.71
N MET A 737 3.84 28.72 -4.36
CA MET A 737 4.21 29.96 -5.06
C MET A 737 5.63 30.46 -4.76
N ALA A 738 6.27 29.98 -3.68
CA ALA A 738 7.61 30.40 -3.26
C ALA A 738 8.63 30.31 -4.41
N ALA A 739 8.68 29.15 -5.09
CA ALA A 739 9.59 28.87 -6.21
C ALA A 739 9.54 29.90 -7.34
N VAL A 740 8.35 30.44 -7.63
CA VAL A 740 8.14 31.36 -8.76
C VAL A 740 8.32 32.81 -8.32
N SER A 741 7.97 33.13 -7.06
CA SER A 741 8.15 34.48 -6.50
C SER A 741 9.61 34.94 -6.47
N LYS A 742 10.56 34.01 -6.33
CA LYS A 742 12.00 34.26 -6.29
C LYS A 742 12.75 33.62 -7.47
N SER A 743 12.06 33.38 -8.59
CA SER A 743 12.66 32.83 -9.83
C SER A 743 13.71 33.78 -10.42
N THR A 744 14.70 33.21 -11.12
CA THR A 744 15.73 33.97 -11.83
C THR A 744 15.17 34.64 -13.09
N VAL A 745 14.09 34.08 -13.65
CA VAL A 745 13.41 34.55 -14.85
C VAL A 745 12.51 35.76 -14.51
N PRO A 746 12.79 36.97 -15.05
CA PRO A 746 12.06 38.19 -14.68
C PRO A 746 10.56 38.13 -14.96
N SER A 747 10.14 37.60 -16.11
CA SER A 747 8.73 37.52 -16.52
C SER A 747 7.87 36.70 -15.55
N ARG A 748 8.44 35.63 -14.98
CA ARG A 748 7.78 34.78 -13.98
C ARG A 748 7.67 35.47 -12.64
N ARG A 749 8.76 36.12 -12.21
CA ARG A 749 8.81 36.88 -10.96
C ARG A 749 7.79 38.02 -10.96
N GLU A 750 7.69 38.75 -12.06
CA GLU A 750 6.70 39.83 -12.23
C GLU A 750 5.27 39.30 -12.21
N ALA A 751 4.99 38.21 -12.92
CA ALA A 751 3.67 37.59 -12.91
C ALA A 751 3.27 37.06 -11.52
N ALA A 752 4.20 36.46 -10.77
CA ALA A 752 3.96 36.03 -9.39
C ALA A 752 3.73 37.21 -8.44
N ALA A 753 4.49 38.30 -8.58
CA ALA A 753 4.31 39.51 -7.80
C ALA A 753 2.92 40.14 -8.04
N GLU A 754 2.45 40.17 -9.30
CA GLU A 754 1.10 40.63 -9.66
C GLU A 754 0.01 39.78 -8.97
N ILE A 755 0.14 38.44 -9.02
CA ILE A 755 -0.80 37.50 -8.39
C ILE A 755 -0.83 37.72 -6.87
N ILE A 756 0.33 37.78 -6.20
CA ILE A 756 0.41 37.96 -4.75
C ILE A 756 -0.16 39.32 -4.34
N GLN A 757 0.10 40.38 -5.11
CA GLN A 757 -0.46 41.70 -4.85
C GLN A 757 -1.99 41.72 -5.04
N ALA A 758 -2.50 41.04 -6.07
CA ALA A 758 -3.94 40.91 -6.32
C ALA A 758 -4.66 40.06 -5.24
N ALA A 759 -3.99 39.05 -4.69
CA ALA A 759 -4.48 38.27 -3.56
C ALA A 759 -4.50 39.12 -2.28
N ARG A 760 -3.42 39.85 -2.00
CA ARG A 760 -3.29 40.76 -0.84
C ARG A 760 -4.37 41.85 -0.80
N LYS A 761 -4.69 42.45 -1.95
CA LYS A 761 -5.78 43.45 -2.06
C LYS A 761 -7.15 42.84 -1.74
N GLY A 762 -7.34 41.55 -2.01
CA GLY A 762 -8.59 40.84 -1.73
C GLY A 762 -8.73 40.33 -0.29
N SER A 763 -7.63 40.10 0.43
CA SER A 763 -7.62 39.65 1.83
C SER A 763 -7.83 40.75 2.87
N SER A 764 -8.05 41.99 2.43
CA SER A 764 -8.14 43.21 3.25
C SER A 764 -9.28 43.24 4.28
N GLN A 765 -10.15 42.24 4.35
CA GLN A 765 -11.22 42.14 5.37
C GLN A 765 -10.78 41.48 6.69
N GLY A 766 -9.55 40.95 6.78
CA GLY A 766 -8.98 40.44 8.04
C GLY A 766 -7.52 40.86 8.25
N ASN A 767 -7.22 41.59 9.33
CA ASN A 767 -5.87 42.12 9.64
C ASN A 767 -4.76 41.05 9.68
N GLY A 768 -5.08 39.77 9.96
CA GLY A 768 -4.10 38.68 10.03
C GLY A 768 -3.53 38.23 8.67
N GLY A 769 -4.32 38.30 7.59
CA GLY A 769 -3.91 37.79 6.27
C GLY A 769 -2.78 38.60 5.64
N ASN A 770 -2.82 39.93 5.79
CA ASN A 770 -1.80 40.83 5.22
C ASN A 770 -0.44 40.67 5.89
N ASN A 771 -0.40 40.39 7.20
CA ASN A 771 0.83 40.14 7.92
C ASN A 771 1.50 38.84 7.44
N LEU A 772 0.70 37.81 7.15
CA LEU A 772 1.17 36.50 6.69
C LEU A 772 1.96 36.58 5.37
N PHE A 773 1.46 37.32 4.37
CA PHE A 773 2.18 37.49 3.09
C PHE A 773 3.55 38.17 3.25
N VAL A 774 3.65 39.17 4.14
CA VAL A 774 4.91 39.89 4.40
C VAL A 774 5.88 39.02 5.20
N GLN A 775 5.39 38.37 6.25
CA GLN A 775 6.17 37.42 7.06
C GLN A 775 6.72 36.29 6.18
N PHE A 776 5.89 35.74 5.29
CA PHE A 776 6.29 34.66 4.39
C PHE A 776 7.39 35.10 3.41
N ALA A 777 7.23 36.27 2.77
CA ALA A 777 8.26 36.78 1.85
C ALA A 777 9.62 36.96 2.55
N SER A 778 9.62 37.49 3.77
CA SER A 778 10.84 37.62 4.58
C SER A 778 11.42 36.26 4.98
N LEU A 779 10.58 35.31 5.38
CA LEU A 779 11.00 33.94 5.73
C LEU A 779 11.74 33.28 4.55
N ILE A 780 11.17 33.33 3.35
CA ILE A 780 11.76 32.73 2.15
C ILE A 780 13.12 33.36 1.83
N ASP A 781 13.26 34.68 1.95
CA ASP A 781 14.56 35.34 1.74
C ASP A 781 15.64 34.87 2.73
N HIS A 782 15.28 34.66 3.99
CA HIS A 782 16.21 34.12 4.99
C HIS A 782 16.54 32.64 4.75
N LEU A 783 15.56 31.83 4.33
CA LEU A 783 15.78 30.42 3.98
C LEU A 783 16.69 30.28 2.75
N ILE A 784 16.52 31.13 1.73
CA ILE A 784 17.43 31.16 0.56
C ILE A 784 18.85 31.53 0.99
N ARG A 785 19.01 32.54 1.86
CA ARG A 785 20.33 32.91 2.42
C ARG A 785 20.96 31.75 3.20
N LEU A 786 20.16 31.01 3.95
CA LEU A 786 20.61 29.83 4.71
C LEU A 786 21.08 28.70 3.77
N CYS A 787 20.36 28.44 2.67
CA CYS A 787 20.79 27.48 1.65
C CYS A 787 22.18 27.81 1.09
N PHE A 788 22.42 29.06 0.69
CA PHE A 788 23.68 29.49 0.07
C PHE A 788 24.81 29.80 1.05
N HIS A 789 24.57 29.79 2.35
CA HIS A 789 25.59 30.05 3.35
C HIS A 789 26.71 29.00 3.28
N THR A 790 27.97 29.42 3.16
CA THR A 790 29.11 28.52 2.94
C THR A 790 29.75 27.99 4.22
N GLY A 791 29.47 28.63 5.37
CA GLY A 791 30.03 28.28 6.68
C GLY A 791 31.55 28.40 6.73
N GLN A 792 32.14 28.22 7.92
CA GLN A 792 33.59 28.07 8.03
C GLN A 792 34.04 26.71 7.43
N PRO A 793 35.21 26.64 6.75
CA PRO A 793 35.63 25.45 6.01
C PRO A 793 35.86 24.20 6.87
N LYS A 794 36.07 24.37 8.20
CA LYS A 794 36.28 23.27 9.16
C LYS A 794 35.08 22.99 10.08
N SER A 795 34.09 23.89 10.14
CA SER A 795 32.94 23.69 11.04
C SER A 795 31.91 22.75 10.41
N ARG A 796 31.38 21.84 11.22
CA ARG A 796 30.25 20.96 10.87
C ARG A 796 28.91 21.52 11.36
N THR A 797 28.92 22.62 12.11
CA THR A 797 27.71 23.25 12.64
C THR A 797 27.71 24.76 12.37
N ILE A 798 26.51 25.32 12.21
CA ILE A 798 26.22 26.74 12.07
C ILE A 798 25.36 27.14 13.26
N ASN A 799 25.69 28.26 13.91
CA ASN A 799 24.84 28.81 14.96
C ASN A 799 23.88 29.86 14.39
N ILE A 800 22.60 29.50 14.31
CA ILE A 800 21.52 30.31 13.74
C ILE A 800 21.27 31.56 14.60
N SER A 801 21.43 31.47 15.92
CA SER A 801 21.19 32.60 16.82
C SER A 801 22.16 33.77 16.59
N THR A 802 23.40 33.46 16.21
CA THR A 802 24.45 34.47 15.97
C THR A 802 24.49 34.91 14.52
N GLU A 803 24.42 33.99 13.57
CA GLU A 803 24.59 34.29 12.14
C GLU A 803 23.27 34.70 11.45
N PHE A 804 22.14 34.27 11.99
CA PHE A 804 20.79 34.52 11.46
C PHE A 804 19.85 35.04 12.56
N SER A 805 20.33 35.96 13.40
CA SER A 805 19.56 36.55 14.52
C SER A 805 18.22 37.18 14.09
N ALA A 806 18.15 37.73 12.87
CA ALA A 806 16.92 38.25 12.28
C ALA A 806 15.86 37.16 12.06
N LEU A 807 16.26 35.97 11.60
CA LEU A 807 15.37 34.83 11.39
C LEU A 807 14.84 34.30 12.73
N LYS A 808 15.68 34.21 13.76
CA LYS A 808 15.26 33.76 15.10
C LYS A 808 14.28 34.73 15.75
N ARG A 809 14.48 36.05 15.60
CA ARG A 809 13.59 37.10 16.12
C ARG A 809 12.23 37.18 15.42
N MET A 810 12.12 36.63 14.21
CA MET A 810 10.84 36.56 13.49
C MET A 810 9.89 35.50 14.04
N MET A 811 10.38 34.56 14.85
CA MET A 811 9.59 33.48 15.44
C MET A 811 8.85 33.96 16.71
N PRO A 812 7.61 33.54 16.97
CA PRO A 812 6.80 32.55 16.24
C PRO A 812 6.10 33.11 15.00
N LEU A 813 5.89 32.26 13.99
CA LEU A 813 5.22 32.60 12.73
C LEU A 813 3.85 31.92 12.64
N GLY A 814 2.82 32.68 12.21
CA GLY A 814 1.50 32.13 11.87
C GLY A 814 1.46 31.35 10.54
N ILE A 815 2.60 30.80 10.11
CA ILE A 815 2.80 30.07 8.86
C ILE A 815 2.79 28.57 9.20
N ILE A 816 2.03 27.79 8.43
CA ILE A 816 2.00 26.33 8.57
C ILE A 816 3.38 25.75 8.26
N MET A 817 3.78 24.76 9.06
CA MET A 817 4.96 23.97 8.80
C MET A 817 4.81 23.16 7.50
N PRO A 818 5.78 23.21 6.57
CA PRO A 818 5.60 22.60 5.26
C PRO A 818 5.94 21.10 5.28
N ILE A 819 5.20 20.33 6.08
CA ILE A 819 5.24 18.86 6.11
C ILE A 819 4.29 18.27 5.06
N GLN A 820 4.59 17.05 4.61
CA GLN A 820 3.78 16.38 3.58
C GLN A 820 2.30 16.29 3.97
N GLN A 821 2.01 16.01 5.25
CA GLN A 821 0.64 15.87 5.76
C GLN A 821 -0.14 17.20 5.72
N SER A 822 0.52 18.33 5.95
CA SER A 822 -0.12 19.65 5.95
C SER A 822 -0.29 20.25 4.55
N LEU A 823 0.54 19.84 3.59
CA LEU A 823 0.47 20.30 2.20
C LEU A 823 -0.42 19.42 1.30
N THR A 824 -0.66 18.17 1.69
CA THR A 824 -1.47 17.23 0.89
C THR A 824 -2.96 17.42 1.16
N VAL A 825 -3.75 17.57 0.08
CA VAL A 825 -5.22 17.64 0.17
C VAL A 825 -5.78 16.23 0.44
N CYS A 826 -6.35 16.02 1.62
CA CYS A 826 -7.01 14.77 2.00
C CYS A 826 -8.50 14.83 1.63
N LEU A 827 -8.83 14.42 0.41
CA LEU A 827 -10.25 14.31 0.05
C LEU A 827 -10.94 13.16 0.80
N PRO A 828 -12.13 13.37 1.37
CA PRO A 828 -12.89 12.29 1.99
C PRO A 828 -13.21 11.22 0.95
N THR A 829 -12.96 9.96 1.31
CA THR A 829 -13.20 8.79 0.46
C THR A 829 -14.68 8.49 0.21
N TYR A 830 -15.59 9.18 0.92
CA TYR A 830 -17.01 8.91 0.94
C TYR A 830 -17.84 10.11 0.50
N ASP A 831 -18.99 9.84 -0.13
CA ASP A 831 -20.04 10.83 -0.38
C ASP A 831 -20.67 11.18 0.97
N MET A 832 -20.11 12.14 1.70
CA MET A 832 -20.93 12.92 2.63
C MET A 832 -21.87 13.77 1.76
N ASN A 833 -23.13 13.89 2.17
CA ASN A 833 -24.06 14.78 1.49
C ASN A 833 -23.41 16.17 1.38
N LEU A 834 -23.38 16.72 0.17
CA LEU A 834 -22.70 17.98 -0.19
C LEU A 834 -23.09 19.18 0.70
N THR A 835 -24.20 19.08 1.44
CA THR A 835 -24.69 20.11 2.35
C THR A 835 -23.87 20.22 3.65
N ASP A 836 -23.27 19.13 4.14
CA ASP A 836 -22.40 19.16 5.34
C ASP A 836 -20.91 19.34 4.98
N ALA A 837 -20.58 19.30 3.68
CA ALA A 837 -19.20 19.36 3.17
C ALA A 837 -18.57 20.77 3.25
N LEU A 838 -19.34 21.82 3.52
CA LEU A 838 -18.80 23.16 3.76
C LEU A 838 -18.11 23.27 5.14
N THR A 839 -18.31 22.29 6.02
CA THR A 839 -17.85 22.32 7.43
C THR A 839 -16.98 21.14 7.85
N SER A 840 -16.79 20.11 7.01
CA SER A 840 -15.94 18.96 7.36
C SER A 840 -14.54 19.06 6.72
N ASP A 841 -13.57 19.53 7.51
CA ASP A 841 -12.12 19.37 7.41
C ASP A 841 -11.56 18.64 6.16
N ILE A 842 -11.32 19.40 5.07
CA ILE A 842 -10.58 18.97 3.86
C ILE A 842 -9.09 18.69 4.20
N PHE A 843 -8.61 19.24 5.31
CA PHE A 843 -7.32 18.94 5.92
C PHE A 843 -7.61 18.25 7.24
N SER A 844 -7.11 17.03 7.44
CA SER A 844 -7.52 16.15 8.55
C SER A 844 -6.93 16.52 9.91
N ALA A 845 -6.84 17.80 10.24
CA ALA A 845 -6.41 18.26 11.55
C ALA A 845 -7.09 19.58 11.87
N THR A 846 -7.88 19.56 12.93
CA THR A 846 -8.55 20.72 13.52
C THR A 846 -7.54 21.77 14.02
N ASP A 847 -6.22 21.45 14.06
CA ASP A 847 -5.09 22.35 14.27
C ASP A 847 -3.89 21.99 13.36
N LEU A 848 -3.64 22.79 12.31
CA LEU A 848 -2.46 22.63 11.46
C LEU A 848 -1.20 23.13 12.20
N PRO A 849 -0.09 22.36 12.24
CA PRO A 849 1.11 22.75 12.98
C PRO A 849 1.73 24.02 12.39
N SER A 850 1.89 25.05 13.21
CA SER A 850 2.53 26.32 12.83
C SER A 850 4.00 26.38 13.28
N ILE A 851 4.80 27.17 12.58
CA ILE A 851 6.24 27.32 12.87
C ILE A 851 6.39 28.23 14.10
N SER A 852 6.72 27.66 15.25
CA SER A 852 6.93 28.43 16.48
C SER A 852 8.38 28.85 16.69
N GLY A 853 9.35 28.10 16.18
CA GLY A 853 10.76 28.34 16.47
C GLY A 853 11.69 27.63 15.49
N ILE A 854 12.98 27.97 15.59
CA ILE A 854 14.08 27.32 14.88
C ILE A 854 15.16 26.98 15.90
N ALA A 855 15.75 25.79 15.79
CA ALA A 855 16.84 25.37 16.65
C ALA A 855 18.08 26.26 16.43
N ASP A 856 18.92 26.38 17.46
CA ASP A 856 20.10 27.24 17.42
C ASP A 856 21.25 26.67 16.60
N GLU A 857 21.29 25.35 16.42
CA GLU A 857 22.34 24.66 15.67
C GLU A 857 21.79 24.06 14.38
N ALA A 858 22.48 24.32 13.27
CA ALA A 858 22.26 23.65 11.99
C ALA A 858 23.50 22.85 11.58
N GLU A 859 23.32 21.60 11.17
CA GLU A 859 24.40 20.68 10.80
C GLU A 859 24.74 20.82 9.31
N ILE A 860 26.02 20.92 8.96
CA ILE A 860 26.51 20.91 7.58
C ILE A 860 26.98 19.50 7.21
N LEU A 861 26.33 18.89 6.21
CA LEU A 861 26.67 17.54 5.76
C LEU A 861 27.89 17.53 4.83
N SER A 862 28.68 16.45 4.89
CA SER A 862 29.92 16.26 4.13
C SER A 862 29.71 15.76 2.69
N SER A 863 28.90 16.49 1.91
CA SER A 863 28.64 16.22 0.48
C SER A 863 29.25 17.32 -0.41
N LEU A 864 29.35 17.08 -1.73
CA LEU A 864 29.86 18.02 -2.74
C LEU A 864 29.20 19.40 -2.63
N GLN A 865 27.88 19.42 -2.41
CA GLN A 865 27.07 20.66 -2.30
C GLN A 865 27.01 21.22 -0.87
N ARG A 866 27.50 20.49 0.14
CA ARG A 866 27.42 20.85 1.58
C ARG A 866 26.02 21.35 2.00
N PRO A 867 24.98 20.50 1.91
CA PRO A 867 23.62 20.86 2.32
C PRO A 867 23.54 20.99 3.85
N LYS A 868 22.55 21.75 4.33
CA LYS A 868 22.40 22.11 5.75
C LYS A 868 21.15 21.48 6.32
N LYS A 869 21.27 20.77 7.44
CA LYS A 869 20.16 20.21 8.19
C LYS A 869 19.77 21.19 9.30
N THR A 870 18.57 21.72 9.22
CA THR A 870 18.01 22.73 10.12
C THR A 870 16.78 22.14 10.81
N VAL A 871 16.50 22.52 12.06
CA VAL A 871 15.37 21.97 12.81
C VAL A 871 14.37 23.08 13.10
N LEU A 872 13.14 22.92 12.62
CA LEU A 872 12.02 23.81 12.93
C LEU A 872 11.18 23.21 14.06
N MET A 873 10.63 24.06 14.92
CA MET A 873 9.90 23.67 16.14
C MET A 873 8.43 24.08 16.03
N VAL A 874 7.54 23.24 16.54
CA VAL A 874 6.09 23.50 16.65
C VAL A 874 5.71 23.66 18.12
N ASN A 875 4.91 24.69 18.44
CA ASN A 875 4.19 24.73 19.71
C ASN A 875 2.91 23.92 19.51
N GLN A 876 2.78 22.79 20.20
CA GLN A 876 1.48 22.16 20.40
C GLN A 876 0.94 22.65 21.74
N ASP A 877 -0.28 23.18 21.74
CA ASP A 877 -1.05 23.46 22.96
C ASP A 877 -1.43 22.15 23.73
N GLY A 878 -0.99 20.98 23.24
CA GLY A 878 -1.09 19.68 23.88
C GLY A 878 0.26 19.21 24.40
N ILE A 879 0.37 19.09 25.72
CA ILE A 879 1.48 18.48 26.46
C ILE A 879 1.73 17.06 25.92
N ILE A 880 2.81 16.84 25.15
CA ILE A 880 3.32 15.48 24.97
C ILE A 880 4.16 15.16 26.21
N LEU A 881 3.56 14.38 27.11
CA LEU A 881 4.23 13.72 28.22
C LEU A 881 5.01 12.52 27.70
N VAL A 882 6.30 12.70 27.40
CA VAL A 882 7.22 11.58 27.22
C VAL A 882 7.85 11.25 28.57
N ILE A 883 7.56 10.07 29.09
CA ILE A 883 8.21 9.55 30.30
C ILE A 883 9.63 9.11 29.90
N PHE A 884 10.64 9.90 30.25
CA PHE A 884 12.02 9.40 30.27
C PHE A 884 12.19 8.50 31.49
N VAL A 885 12.52 7.23 31.26
CA VAL A 885 12.96 6.30 32.31
C VAL A 885 14.48 6.21 32.25
N THR A 886 15.18 7.10 32.93
CA THR A 886 16.63 6.98 33.13
C THR A 886 16.88 6.09 34.35
N LYS A 887 17.59 4.96 34.16
CA LYS A 887 18.13 4.15 35.26
C LYS A 887 19.29 4.93 35.87
N VAL A 888 19.07 5.54 37.05
CA VAL A 888 20.17 6.08 37.85
C VAL A 888 20.63 4.98 38.81
N LYS A 889 21.86 4.50 38.65
CA LYS A 889 22.53 3.65 39.64
C LYS A 889 23.04 4.53 40.77
N LEU A 890 22.40 4.46 41.93
CA LEU A 890 22.99 4.91 43.19
C LEU A 890 23.29 3.68 44.06
N PHE A 891 24.31 3.81 44.91
CA PHE A 891 25.02 2.75 45.63
C PHE A 891 24.18 1.74 46.45
N PHE A 892 22.86 1.91 46.57
CA PHE A 892 21.97 1.02 47.33
C PHE A 892 20.67 0.60 46.62
N GLY A 893 20.50 0.86 45.32
CA GLY A 893 19.34 0.35 44.58
C GLY A 893 18.99 1.16 43.33
N VAL A 894 18.32 0.51 42.37
CA VAL A 894 17.83 1.14 41.13
C VAL A 894 16.51 1.85 41.44
N PHE A 895 16.54 3.18 41.57
CA PHE A 895 15.33 3.99 41.62
C PHE A 895 14.94 4.44 40.20
N ARG A 896 13.68 4.25 39.83
CA ARG A 896 13.07 4.89 38.65
C ARG A 896 12.65 6.30 39.04
N LEU A 897 13.40 7.32 38.60
CA LEU A 897 12.98 8.71 38.68
C LEU A 897 12.18 9.09 37.42
N PHE A 898 11.00 9.68 37.61
CA PHE A 898 10.16 10.18 36.52
C PHE A 898 10.51 11.65 36.26
N PHE A 899 11.22 11.94 35.17
CA PHE A 899 11.43 13.31 34.70
C PHE A 899 10.31 13.73 33.74
N TRP A 900 9.73 14.90 34.00
CA TRP A 900 8.71 15.52 33.14
C TRP A 900 9.44 16.51 32.22
N VAL A 901 9.57 16.18 30.93
CA VAL A 901 10.11 17.11 29.93
C VAL A 901 9.04 17.38 28.88
N VAL A 902 8.65 18.66 28.76
CA VAL A 902 7.84 19.14 27.64
C VAL A 902 8.74 19.18 26.41
N MET A 903 8.61 18.20 25.52
CA MET A 903 9.34 18.22 24.24
C MET A 903 8.49 18.93 23.20
N ALA A 904 8.95 20.10 22.75
CA ALA A 904 8.50 20.66 21.49
C ALA A 904 8.79 19.65 20.36
N SER A 905 7.81 19.39 19.50
CA SER A 905 8.02 18.50 18.35
C SER A 905 8.99 19.15 17.37
N ASN A 906 10.15 18.48 17.18
CA ASN A 906 11.24 18.96 16.35
C ASN A 906 11.17 18.32 14.96
N TRP A 907 11.12 19.16 13.92
CA TRP A 907 11.05 18.73 12.52
C TRP A 907 12.32 19.13 11.77
N PRO A 908 13.20 18.17 11.44
CA PRO A 908 14.38 18.43 10.65
C PRO A 908 14.04 18.65 9.17
N PHE A 909 14.70 19.62 8.55
CA PHE A 909 14.66 19.93 7.13
C PHE A 909 16.07 20.00 6.56
N LEU A 910 16.23 19.59 5.31
CA LEU A 910 17.47 19.68 4.56
C LEU A 910 17.39 20.82 3.55
N CYS A 911 18.16 21.87 3.79
CA CYS A 911 18.37 23.00 2.88
C CYS A 911 19.46 22.63 1.86
N LYS A 912 19.05 22.44 0.59
CA LYS A 912 19.94 22.08 -0.52
C LYS A 912 20.26 23.30 -1.40
N PRO A 913 21.55 23.65 -1.57
CA PRO A 913 21.99 24.67 -2.52
C PRO A 913 22.41 24.07 -3.88
N LYS A 914 22.24 24.87 -4.94
CA LYS A 914 22.63 24.56 -6.33
C LYS A 914 22.00 23.28 -6.88
N ASP A 915 20.73 23.05 -6.56
CA ASP A 915 19.96 21.86 -6.94
C ASP A 915 18.50 22.21 -7.29
N ASP A 916 17.96 21.61 -8.36
CA ASP A 916 16.59 21.84 -8.83
C ASP A 916 15.64 20.78 -8.28
N LEU A 917 15.04 21.08 -7.13
CA LEU A 917 14.17 20.16 -6.39
C LEU A 917 12.77 19.99 -6.99
N ARG A 918 12.46 20.60 -8.14
CA ARG A 918 11.14 20.41 -8.78
C ARG A 918 10.94 18.97 -9.21
N LYS A 919 12.00 18.30 -9.65
CA LYS A 919 11.95 16.88 -10.02
C LYS A 919 11.49 16.04 -8.84
N ASP A 920 12.12 16.25 -7.69
CA ASP A 920 11.79 15.57 -6.43
C ASP A 920 10.36 15.89 -5.97
N ALA A 921 9.94 17.15 -5.99
CA ALA A 921 8.59 17.56 -5.59
C ALA A 921 7.49 16.86 -6.39
N ARG A 922 7.64 16.77 -7.71
CA ARG A 922 6.66 16.08 -8.55
C ARG A 922 6.73 14.57 -8.44
N MET A 923 7.92 14.00 -8.20
CA MET A 923 8.02 12.58 -7.87
C MET A 923 7.25 12.25 -6.60
N MET A 924 7.24 13.16 -5.61
CA MET A 924 6.39 13.03 -4.42
C MET A 924 4.89 13.18 -4.74
N GLU A 925 4.49 14.08 -5.66
CA GLU A 925 3.11 14.15 -6.17
C GLU A 925 2.68 12.84 -6.87
N PHE A 926 3.55 12.29 -7.72
CA PHE A 926 3.32 11.05 -8.45
C PHE A 926 3.20 9.83 -7.51
N THR A 927 4.10 9.72 -6.54
CA THR A 927 4.05 8.65 -5.53
C THR A 927 2.84 8.79 -4.61
N ALA A 928 2.44 10.01 -4.25
CA ALA A 928 1.19 10.26 -3.51
C ALA A 928 -0.05 9.80 -4.31
N MET A 929 -0.06 9.98 -5.63
CA MET A 929 -1.10 9.41 -6.49
C MET A 929 -1.09 7.87 -6.45
N ILE A 930 0.09 7.24 -6.56
CA ILE A 930 0.22 5.79 -6.50
C ILE A 930 -0.29 5.25 -5.17
N ASN A 931 0.05 5.87 -4.03
CA ASN A 931 -0.45 5.48 -2.71
C ASN A 931 -1.98 5.48 -2.65
N ARG A 932 -2.62 6.44 -3.31
CA ARG A 932 -4.09 6.50 -3.37
C ARG A 932 -4.66 5.39 -4.24
N LEU A 933 -4.01 5.04 -5.34
CA LEU A 933 -4.40 3.88 -6.15
C LEU A 933 -4.22 2.56 -5.37
N LEU A 934 -3.07 2.38 -4.69
CA LEU A 934 -2.79 1.23 -3.83
C LEU A 934 -3.82 1.09 -2.70
N SER A 935 -4.24 2.20 -2.09
CA SER A 935 -5.30 2.17 -1.07
C SER A 935 -6.66 1.74 -1.63
N LYS A 936 -6.92 1.95 -2.93
CA LYS A 936 -8.20 1.67 -3.58
C LYS A 936 -8.30 0.23 -4.08
N TYR A 937 -7.17 -0.37 -4.46
CA TYR A 937 -7.11 -1.73 -4.99
C TYR A 937 -7.15 -2.78 -3.86
N PRO A 938 -8.00 -3.83 -3.94
CA PRO A 938 -8.23 -4.75 -2.81
C PRO A 938 -6.99 -5.53 -2.35
N GLU A 939 -6.23 -6.09 -3.29
CA GLU A 939 -5.07 -6.94 -2.98
C GLU A 939 -3.91 -6.14 -2.35
N SER A 940 -3.72 -4.88 -2.77
CA SER A 940 -2.74 -3.98 -2.18
C SER A 940 -3.19 -3.44 -0.83
N ARG A 941 -4.50 -3.18 -0.66
CA ARG A 941 -5.07 -2.78 0.64
C ARG A 941 -4.93 -3.89 1.68
N ARG A 942 -5.18 -5.15 1.31
CA ARG A 942 -5.01 -6.32 2.19
C ARG A 942 -3.59 -6.37 2.78
N ARG A 943 -2.58 -6.05 1.97
CA ARG A 943 -1.15 -6.05 2.33
C ARG A 943 -0.63 -4.69 2.84
N LYS A 944 -1.50 -3.68 2.93
CA LYS A 944 -1.15 -2.30 3.28
C LYS A 944 0.05 -1.77 2.48
N LEU A 945 0.05 -1.97 1.16
CA LEU A 945 1.14 -1.48 0.31
C LEU A 945 1.11 0.05 0.22
N TYR A 946 2.24 0.70 0.46
CA TYR A 946 2.43 2.14 0.29
C TYR A 946 3.89 2.47 -0.05
N ILE A 947 4.11 3.71 -0.48
CA ILE A 947 5.40 4.36 -0.69
C ILE A 947 5.50 5.48 0.34
N ARG A 948 6.61 5.54 1.08
CA ARG A 948 6.83 6.66 2.00
C ARG A 948 7.10 7.95 1.21
N THR A 949 6.29 8.97 1.47
CA THR A 949 6.42 10.30 0.87
C THR A 949 6.89 11.33 1.89
N PHE A 950 7.55 12.37 1.42
CA PHE A 950 8.07 13.47 2.23
C PHE A 950 7.91 14.78 1.45
N ALA A 951 7.80 15.91 2.16
CA ALA A 951 7.62 17.20 1.49
C ALA A 951 8.92 17.68 0.84
N VAL A 952 8.80 18.21 -0.37
CA VAL A 952 9.89 18.88 -1.09
C VAL A 952 9.40 20.23 -1.58
N ILE A 953 10.09 21.28 -1.16
CA ILE A 953 9.68 22.67 -1.36
C ILE A 953 10.77 23.38 -2.17
N PRO A 954 10.58 23.56 -3.49
CA PRO A 954 11.47 24.40 -4.28
C PRO A 954 11.31 25.87 -3.84
N LEU A 955 12.43 26.54 -3.55
CA LEU A 955 12.45 27.96 -3.17
C LEU A 955 12.85 28.85 -4.36
N THR A 956 13.81 28.38 -5.17
CA THR A 956 14.22 28.99 -6.44
C THR A 956 14.50 27.89 -7.47
N GLU A 957 15.09 28.24 -8.62
CA GLU A 957 15.54 27.25 -9.62
C GLU A 957 16.76 26.44 -9.17
N ASP A 958 17.56 27.00 -8.27
CA ASP A 958 18.83 26.43 -7.83
C ASP A 958 18.83 26.09 -6.33
N CYS A 959 17.71 26.20 -5.61
CA CYS A 959 17.67 25.81 -4.20
C CYS A 959 16.28 25.44 -3.69
N GLY A 960 16.25 24.68 -2.61
CA GLY A 960 15.03 24.44 -1.86
C GLY A 960 15.24 23.66 -0.57
N MET A 961 14.14 23.20 -0.01
CA MET A 961 14.08 22.47 1.25
C MET A 961 13.45 21.10 1.05
N VAL A 962 13.98 20.10 1.74
CA VAL A 962 13.45 18.73 1.77
C VAL A 962 13.15 18.35 3.21
N GLU A 963 11.99 17.79 3.48
CA GLU A 963 11.65 17.22 4.78
C GLU A 963 12.60 16.06 5.10
N TRP A 964 13.27 16.12 6.25
CA TRP A 964 14.16 15.05 6.67
C TRP A 964 13.36 13.94 7.32
N VAL A 965 13.42 12.75 6.72
CA VAL A 965 12.73 11.58 7.27
C VAL A 965 13.48 11.08 8.51
N PRO A 966 12.85 11.09 9.71
CA PRO A 966 13.52 10.71 10.94
C PRO A 966 13.88 9.22 10.95
N HIS A 967 14.87 8.84 11.77
CA HIS A 967 15.33 7.46 11.97
C HIS A 967 15.83 6.71 10.72
N THR A 968 16.10 7.44 9.62
CA THR A 968 16.60 6.87 8.38
C THR A 968 18.13 6.78 8.34
N ARG A 969 18.66 5.68 7.81
CA ARG A 969 20.09 5.46 7.55
C ARG A 969 20.29 4.91 6.15
N GLY A 970 21.33 5.39 5.44
CA GLY A 970 21.64 4.89 4.09
C GLY A 970 22.22 3.48 4.08
N LEU A 971 21.82 2.67 3.09
CA LEU A 971 22.27 1.28 2.90
C LEU A 971 23.81 1.14 3.01
N ARG A 972 24.56 2.05 2.39
CA ARG A 972 26.02 2.05 2.41
C ARG A 972 26.56 2.13 3.83
N HIS A 973 26.04 3.04 4.65
CA HIS A 973 26.49 3.24 6.02
C HIS A 973 26.17 2.01 6.88
N ILE A 974 24.97 1.46 6.73
CA ILE A 974 24.54 0.25 7.44
C ILE A 974 25.49 -0.91 7.13
N LEU A 975 25.70 -1.21 5.84
CA LEU A 975 26.55 -2.33 5.43
C LEU A 975 28.00 -2.13 5.86
N GLN A 976 28.55 -0.92 5.70
CA GLN A 976 29.92 -0.64 6.13
C GLN A 976 30.11 -0.89 7.63
N ASP A 977 29.20 -0.42 8.48
CA ASP A 977 29.31 -0.64 9.92
C ASP A 977 29.26 -2.13 10.27
N ILE A 978 28.42 -2.91 9.61
CA ILE A 978 28.34 -4.37 9.81
C ILE A 978 29.62 -5.08 9.35
N TYR A 979 30.16 -4.71 8.18
CA TYR A 979 31.41 -5.30 7.69
C TYR A 979 32.63 -4.90 8.52
N ILE A 980 32.63 -3.69 9.12
CA ILE A 980 33.66 -3.26 10.07
C ILE A 980 33.61 -4.13 11.32
N ASN A 981 32.42 -4.35 11.89
CA ASN A 981 32.24 -5.22 13.05
C ASN A 981 32.64 -6.67 12.74
N CYS A 982 32.49 -7.13 11.50
CA CYS A 982 32.95 -8.45 11.05
C CYS A 982 34.45 -8.50 10.69
N GLY A 983 35.20 -7.39 10.79
CA GLY A 983 36.63 -7.32 10.43
C GLY A 983 36.94 -7.44 8.93
N LYS A 984 35.93 -7.34 8.05
CA LYS A 984 36.08 -7.52 6.59
C LYS A 984 36.23 -6.20 5.82
N PHE A 985 35.95 -5.06 6.45
CA PHE A 985 36.02 -3.75 5.80
C PHE A 985 36.82 -2.74 6.62
N ASP A 986 37.79 -2.09 5.97
CA ASP A 986 38.54 -0.96 6.50
C ASP A 986 38.22 0.29 5.66
N ARG A 987 37.71 1.34 6.33
CA ARG A 987 37.27 2.59 5.70
C ARG A 987 38.36 3.24 4.84
N GLN A 988 39.65 3.04 5.17
CA GLN A 988 40.77 3.67 4.46
C GLN A 988 41.40 2.78 3.39
N LYS A 989 41.49 1.47 3.60
CA LYS A 989 42.24 0.55 2.72
C LYS A 989 41.38 -0.13 1.65
N THR A 990 40.13 -0.46 1.99
CA THR A 990 39.29 -1.31 1.15
C THR A 990 38.81 -0.59 -0.12
N ASN A 991 38.39 0.68 -0.02
CA ASN A 991 37.91 1.43 -1.19
C ASN A 991 39.00 1.64 -2.27
N PRO A 992 40.25 2.04 -1.94
CA PRO A 992 41.33 2.09 -2.92
C PRO A 992 41.70 0.73 -3.53
N GLN A 993 41.65 -0.35 -2.74
CA GLN A 993 41.93 -1.70 -3.22
C GLN A 993 40.92 -2.13 -4.29
N ILE A 994 39.62 -1.92 -4.06
CA ILE A 994 38.58 -2.25 -5.03
C ILE A 994 38.74 -1.44 -6.31
N LYS A 995 39.04 -0.14 -6.19
CA LYS A 995 39.29 0.72 -7.36
C LYS A 995 40.44 0.18 -8.22
N ARG A 996 41.55 -0.25 -7.61
CA ARG A 996 42.68 -0.88 -8.33
C ARG A 996 42.28 -2.17 -9.05
N ILE A 997 41.39 -2.97 -8.47
CA ILE A 997 40.87 -4.20 -9.11
C ILE A 997 40.08 -3.84 -10.37
N TYR A 998 39.17 -2.86 -10.28
CA TYR A 998 38.40 -2.36 -11.43
C TYR A 998 39.31 -1.82 -12.53
N ASP A 999 40.28 -0.97 -12.18
CA ASP A 999 41.20 -0.36 -13.15
C ASP A 999 42.09 -1.41 -13.83
N HIS A 1000 42.51 -2.46 -13.10
CA HIS A 1000 43.35 -3.54 -13.64
C HIS A 1000 42.58 -4.51 -14.55
N CYS A 1001 41.31 -4.78 -14.24
CA CYS A 1001 40.47 -5.71 -14.98
C CYS A 1001 39.83 -5.09 -16.23
N GLN A 1002 39.82 -3.76 -16.36
CA GLN A 1002 39.27 -3.05 -17.50
C GLN A 1002 39.97 -3.47 -18.81
N GLY A 1003 39.26 -4.23 -19.65
CA GLY A 1003 39.73 -4.71 -20.96
C GLY A 1003 40.51 -6.03 -20.97
N LYS A 1004 40.83 -6.64 -19.81
CA LYS A 1004 41.61 -7.90 -19.71
C LYS A 1004 40.77 -9.12 -19.33
N MET A 1005 39.68 -8.93 -18.60
CA MET A 1005 38.78 -9.99 -18.15
C MET A 1005 37.33 -9.53 -18.37
N PRO A 1006 36.38 -10.46 -18.61
CA PRO A 1006 34.96 -10.14 -18.57
C PRO A 1006 34.59 -9.57 -17.20
N GLU A 1007 33.79 -8.50 -17.17
CA GLU A 1007 33.44 -7.82 -15.92
C GLU A 1007 32.64 -8.71 -14.95
N GLU A 1008 31.95 -9.74 -15.49
CA GLU A 1008 31.24 -10.77 -14.72
C GLU A 1008 32.20 -11.61 -13.86
N GLU A 1009 33.30 -12.11 -14.45
CA GLU A 1009 34.28 -12.93 -13.74
C GLU A 1009 35.04 -12.12 -12.69
N MET A 1010 35.29 -10.84 -12.98
CA MET A 1010 35.88 -9.92 -11.99
C MET A 1010 34.98 -9.81 -10.75
N LEU A 1011 33.69 -9.54 -10.94
CA LEU A 1011 32.75 -9.41 -9.83
C LEU A 1011 32.64 -10.73 -9.06
N LYS A 1012 32.36 -11.82 -9.76
CA LYS A 1012 32.09 -13.14 -9.16
C LYS A 1012 33.30 -13.75 -8.45
N ASN A 1013 34.49 -13.71 -9.07
CA ASN A 1013 35.65 -14.45 -8.57
C ASN A 1013 36.56 -13.60 -7.68
N LYS A 1014 36.58 -12.27 -7.82
CA LYS A 1014 37.49 -11.40 -7.05
C LYS A 1014 36.79 -10.57 -5.97
N ILE A 1015 35.60 -10.02 -6.24
CA ILE A 1015 34.97 -9.03 -5.36
C ILE A 1015 33.95 -9.66 -4.41
N LEU A 1016 32.99 -10.45 -4.91
CA LEU A 1016 31.94 -11.06 -4.07
C LEU A 1016 32.50 -11.94 -2.93
N PRO A 1017 33.58 -12.73 -3.10
CA PRO A 1017 34.14 -13.52 -2.01
C PRO A 1017 34.67 -12.69 -0.83
N MET A 1018 35.04 -11.42 -1.07
CA MET A 1018 35.46 -10.51 0.00
C MET A 1018 34.29 -10.02 0.86
N PHE A 1019 33.08 -9.99 0.30
CA PHE A 1019 31.88 -9.39 0.91
C PHE A 1019 30.73 -10.39 0.90
N PRO A 1020 30.61 -11.27 1.90
CA PRO A 1020 29.44 -12.15 2.01
C PRO A 1020 28.18 -11.34 2.38
N PRO A 1021 26.98 -11.83 2.05
CA PRO A 1021 25.74 -11.17 2.42
C PRO A 1021 25.55 -11.08 3.94
N VAL A 1022 25.31 -9.87 4.46
CA VAL A 1022 25.21 -9.62 5.93
C VAL A 1022 24.02 -8.75 6.33
N PHE A 1023 23.13 -8.38 5.41
CA PHE A 1023 22.09 -7.40 5.69
C PHE A 1023 21.00 -7.92 6.62
N HIS A 1024 20.75 -9.24 6.67
CA HIS A 1024 19.84 -9.84 7.65
C HIS A 1024 20.24 -9.51 9.11
N LYS A 1025 21.54 -9.35 9.39
CA LYS A 1025 22.04 -8.98 10.73
C LYS A 1025 21.58 -7.58 11.16
N TRP A 1026 21.40 -6.67 10.21
CA TRP A 1026 20.86 -5.34 10.52
C TRP A 1026 19.47 -5.42 11.14
N PHE A 1027 18.60 -6.27 10.57
CA PHE A 1027 17.24 -6.46 11.09
C PHE A 1027 17.26 -7.08 12.49
N LEU A 1028 18.13 -8.06 12.74
CA LEU A 1028 18.26 -8.69 14.07
C LEU A 1028 18.78 -7.70 15.13
N ASN A 1029 19.79 -6.89 14.79
CA ASN A 1029 20.39 -5.95 15.72
C ASN A 1029 19.50 -4.72 15.99
N THR A 1030 18.67 -4.33 15.02
CA THR A 1030 17.81 -3.13 15.14
C THR A 1030 16.47 -3.46 15.80
N PHE A 1031 15.93 -4.65 15.55
CA PHE A 1031 14.63 -5.10 16.05
C PHE A 1031 14.81 -6.33 16.94
N SER A 1032 14.99 -6.10 18.26
CA SER A 1032 15.14 -7.18 19.23
C SER A 1032 13.87 -7.99 19.45
N GLU A 1033 12.70 -7.37 19.33
CA GLU A 1033 11.42 -8.07 19.43
C GLU A 1033 11.11 -8.86 18.13
N PRO A 1034 10.89 -10.19 18.18
CA PRO A 1034 10.67 -11.01 16.99
C PRO A 1034 9.45 -10.59 16.14
N ALA A 1035 8.37 -10.13 16.79
CA ALA A 1035 7.19 -9.64 16.08
C ALA A 1035 7.46 -8.30 15.37
N ALA A 1036 8.24 -7.40 15.98
CA ALA A 1036 8.68 -6.16 15.34
C ALA A 1036 9.67 -6.45 14.19
N TRP A 1037 10.61 -7.38 14.39
CA TRP A 1037 11.55 -7.85 13.37
C TRP A 1037 10.82 -8.39 12.13
N PHE A 1038 9.86 -9.27 12.33
CA PHE A 1038 9.09 -9.84 11.21
C PHE A 1038 8.29 -8.77 10.48
N ARG A 1039 7.60 -7.89 11.21
CA ARG A 1039 6.86 -6.76 10.62
C ARG A 1039 7.78 -5.83 9.83
N ALA A 1040 8.96 -5.51 10.36
CA ALA A 1040 9.93 -4.65 9.71
C ALA A 1040 10.49 -5.27 8.43
N ARG A 1041 10.74 -6.59 8.43
CA ARG A 1041 11.16 -7.31 7.23
C ARG A 1041 10.06 -7.35 6.16
N VAL A 1042 8.81 -7.58 6.55
CA VAL A 1042 7.67 -7.55 5.62
C VAL A 1042 7.50 -6.14 5.04
N ALA A 1043 7.61 -5.09 5.85
CA ALA A 1043 7.58 -3.69 5.41
C ALA A 1043 8.72 -3.35 4.44
N TYR A 1044 9.94 -3.82 4.72
CA TYR A 1044 11.08 -3.75 3.80
C TYR A 1044 10.76 -4.42 2.46
N ALA A 1045 10.31 -5.67 2.46
CA ALA A 1045 9.96 -6.39 1.24
C ALA A 1045 8.86 -5.68 0.43
N HIS A 1046 7.82 -5.18 1.09
CA HIS A 1046 6.72 -4.45 0.46
C HIS A 1046 7.21 -3.14 -0.18
N THR A 1047 7.86 -2.28 0.61
CA THR A 1047 8.26 -0.94 0.15
C THR A 1047 9.35 -1.00 -0.91
N THR A 1048 10.32 -1.90 -0.79
CA THR A 1048 11.38 -2.10 -1.80
C THR A 1048 10.81 -2.66 -3.10
N ALA A 1049 9.85 -3.60 -3.06
CA ALA A 1049 9.20 -4.12 -4.27
C ALA A 1049 8.39 -3.05 -5.01
N VAL A 1050 7.61 -2.26 -4.28
CA VAL A 1050 6.81 -1.17 -4.86
C VAL A 1050 7.74 -0.13 -5.50
N TRP A 1051 8.80 0.30 -4.79
CA TRP A 1051 9.79 1.24 -5.34
C TRP A 1051 10.53 0.70 -6.56
N SER A 1052 10.85 -0.59 -6.58
CA SER A 1052 11.54 -1.24 -7.70
C SER A 1052 10.71 -1.16 -8.99
N MET A 1053 9.42 -1.47 -8.91
CA MET A 1053 8.53 -1.41 -10.07
C MET A 1053 8.25 0.02 -10.49
N VAL A 1054 7.96 0.93 -9.54
CA VAL A 1054 7.70 2.34 -9.84
C VAL A 1054 8.94 3.02 -10.42
N GLY A 1055 10.12 2.76 -9.85
CA GLY A 1055 11.40 3.25 -10.34
C GLY A 1055 11.70 2.78 -11.76
N HIS A 1056 11.44 1.50 -12.07
CA HIS A 1056 11.61 0.98 -13.43
C HIS A 1056 10.65 1.64 -14.43
N ILE A 1057 9.36 1.80 -14.08
CA ILE A 1057 8.38 2.45 -14.97
C ILE A 1057 8.80 3.88 -15.30
N VAL A 1058 9.23 4.67 -14.31
CA VAL A 1058 9.66 6.06 -14.51
C VAL A 1058 11.08 6.17 -15.10
N GLY A 1059 11.89 5.11 -15.02
CA GLY A 1059 13.29 5.13 -15.45
C GLY A 1059 14.20 5.87 -14.47
N LEU A 1060 14.04 5.60 -13.18
CA LEU A 1060 14.85 6.17 -12.10
C LEU A 1060 16.26 5.53 -12.07
N GLY A 1061 17.30 6.35 -12.24
CA GLY A 1061 18.71 5.96 -12.16
C GLY A 1061 19.43 6.53 -10.93
N ASP A 1062 20.75 6.39 -10.86
CA ASP A 1062 21.63 6.89 -9.80
C ASP A 1062 21.27 6.35 -8.39
N ARG A 1063 20.99 5.04 -8.32
CA ARG A 1063 20.56 4.34 -7.09
C ARG A 1063 21.75 3.75 -6.32
N HIS A 1064 22.74 4.58 -6.01
CA HIS A 1064 23.85 4.17 -5.13
C HIS A 1064 23.39 4.02 -3.66
N GLY A 1065 24.19 3.37 -2.82
CA GLY A 1065 23.79 2.98 -1.45
C GLY A 1065 23.56 4.12 -0.46
N GLU A 1066 23.73 5.38 -0.85
CA GLU A 1066 23.39 6.54 0.00
C GLU A 1066 22.02 7.12 -0.34
N ASN A 1067 21.51 6.86 -1.56
CA ASN A 1067 20.19 7.32 -2.02
C ASN A 1067 19.04 6.36 -1.66
N ILE A 1068 19.38 5.19 -1.10
CA ILE A 1068 18.44 4.21 -0.56
C ILE A 1068 18.61 4.20 0.95
N LEU A 1069 17.58 4.67 1.65
CA LEU A 1069 17.54 4.78 3.10
C LEU A 1069 16.59 3.74 3.69
N PHE A 1070 16.90 3.27 4.89
CA PHE A 1070 16.01 2.40 5.67
C PHE A 1070 15.65 3.07 6.99
N ASP A 1071 14.37 3.00 7.35
CA ASP A 1071 13.90 3.44 8.67
C ASP A 1071 14.22 2.37 9.71
N SER A 1072 14.94 2.76 10.77
CA SER A 1072 15.32 1.88 11.87
C SER A 1072 14.15 1.54 12.81
N THR A 1073 12.98 2.17 12.66
CA THR A 1073 11.77 1.94 13.47
C THR A 1073 10.73 1.06 12.79
N THR A 1074 10.59 1.17 11.46
CA THR A 1074 9.57 0.41 10.70
C THR A 1074 10.16 -0.57 9.70
N GLY A 1075 11.44 -0.43 9.31
CA GLY A 1075 12.03 -1.20 8.22
C GLY A 1075 11.69 -0.70 6.81
N ASP A 1076 11.00 0.44 6.68
CA ASP A 1076 10.60 0.99 5.37
C ASP A 1076 11.81 1.40 4.52
N CYS A 1077 11.74 1.10 3.22
CA CYS A 1077 12.66 1.59 2.20
C CYS A 1077 12.24 2.96 1.68
N VAL A 1078 13.15 3.94 1.73
CA VAL A 1078 12.93 5.31 1.27
C VAL A 1078 13.97 5.68 0.23
N HIS A 1079 13.53 6.07 -0.97
CA HIS A 1079 14.40 6.58 -2.01
C HIS A 1079 14.48 8.11 -1.90
N VAL A 1080 15.69 8.65 -2.01
CA VAL A 1080 15.94 10.10 -2.02
C VAL A 1080 16.77 10.48 -3.25
N ASP A 1081 16.82 11.79 -3.55
CA ASP A 1081 17.52 12.37 -4.71
C ASP A 1081 16.99 11.86 -6.06
N PHE A 1082 16.09 12.61 -6.69
CA PHE A 1082 15.47 12.23 -7.97
C PHE A 1082 16.05 12.99 -9.17
N SER A 1083 17.35 13.32 -9.13
CA SER A 1083 18.01 14.06 -10.20
C SER A 1083 18.05 13.29 -11.54
N CYS A 1084 18.19 11.96 -11.48
CA CYS A 1084 18.34 11.06 -12.62
C CYS A 1084 17.02 10.32 -12.95
N LEU A 1085 16.10 11.00 -13.63
CA LEU A 1085 14.81 10.44 -14.10
C LEU A 1085 14.80 10.20 -15.61
N PHE A 1086 13.87 9.37 -16.07
CA PHE A 1086 13.61 9.08 -17.49
C PHE A 1086 14.81 8.57 -18.26
N ASP A 1087 15.41 7.50 -17.73
CA ASP A 1087 16.51 6.78 -18.37
C ASP A 1087 17.76 7.63 -18.60
N LYS A 1088 17.91 8.77 -17.92
CA LYS A 1088 19.15 9.55 -17.91
C LYS A 1088 20.35 8.71 -17.43
N GLY A 1089 20.11 7.69 -16.60
CA GLY A 1089 21.13 6.72 -16.17
C GLY A 1089 21.75 5.93 -17.33
N LEU A 1090 21.00 5.70 -18.42
CA LEU A 1090 21.51 5.04 -19.63
C LEU A 1090 22.38 5.99 -20.48
N GLN A 1091 22.32 7.30 -20.25
CA GLN A 1091 23.04 8.33 -21.00
C GLN A 1091 24.35 8.76 -20.30
N LEU A 1092 24.65 8.20 -19.12
CA LEU A 1092 25.89 8.44 -18.39
C LEU A 1092 27.09 7.81 -19.13
N GLU A 1093 28.31 8.29 -18.84
CA GLU A 1093 29.55 7.76 -19.43
C GLU A 1093 29.69 6.24 -19.24
N LYS A 1094 29.31 5.74 -18.06
CA LYS A 1094 29.06 4.33 -17.83
C LYS A 1094 27.54 4.14 -17.66
N PRO A 1095 26.85 3.51 -18.62
CA PRO A 1095 25.41 3.38 -18.59
C PRO A 1095 24.95 2.44 -17.47
N GLU A 1096 23.90 2.82 -16.77
CA GLU A 1096 23.26 1.99 -15.75
C GLU A 1096 22.30 0.98 -16.40
N LEU A 1097 22.79 -0.23 -16.67
CA LEU A 1097 22.02 -1.27 -17.37
C LEU A 1097 21.02 -2.03 -16.48
N VAL A 1098 21.18 -1.92 -15.16
CA VAL A 1098 20.36 -2.60 -14.16
C VAL A 1098 19.04 -1.81 -13.98
N PRO A 1099 17.85 -2.46 -14.06
CA PRO A 1099 16.57 -1.75 -14.03
C PRO A 1099 16.24 -1.11 -12.67
N PHE A 1100 16.68 -1.72 -11.57
CA PHE A 1100 16.59 -1.19 -10.20
C PHE A 1100 17.61 -1.94 -9.32
N ARG A 1101 18.01 -1.34 -8.19
CA ARG A 1101 19.00 -1.95 -7.30
C ARG A 1101 18.41 -3.18 -6.60
N LEU A 1102 18.95 -4.35 -6.93
CA LEU A 1102 18.68 -5.62 -6.23
C LEU A 1102 19.97 -6.45 -6.19
N THR A 1103 20.80 -6.18 -5.19
CA THR A 1103 22.10 -6.83 -4.98
C THR A 1103 21.99 -7.99 -3.99
N GLN A 1104 23.07 -8.78 -3.83
CA GLN A 1104 23.08 -9.93 -2.92
C GLN A 1104 22.69 -9.60 -1.46
N ASN A 1105 23.09 -8.43 -0.92
CA ASN A 1105 22.69 -8.05 0.44
C ASN A 1105 21.23 -7.61 0.49
N MET A 1106 20.71 -6.95 -0.55
CA MET A 1106 19.29 -6.61 -0.60
C MET A 1106 18.42 -7.87 -0.64
N ILE A 1107 18.85 -8.89 -1.40
CA ILE A 1107 18.20 -10.21 -1.44
C ILE A 1107 18.30 -10.90 -0.07
N ASP A 1108 19.45 -10.82 0.59
CA ASP A 1108 19.66 -11.39 1.93
C ASP A 1108 18.70 -10.82 2.99
N GLY A 1109 18.44 -9.51 2.93
CA GLY A 1109 17.47 -8.85 3.81
C GLY A 1109 16.02 -9.29 3.61
N LEU A 1110 15.66 -9.90 2.47
CA LEU A 1110 14.31 -10.41 2.23
C LEU A 1110 14.03 -11.72 2.99
N GLY A 1111 15.05 -12.30 3.65
CA GLY A 1111 14.94 -13.55 4.39
C GLY A 1111 15.14 -14.79 3.52
N ILE A 1112 14.81 -15.97 4.06
CA ILE A 1112 15.07 -17.28 3.42
C ILE A 1112 14.42 -17.41 2.04
N THR A 1113 13.25 -16.80 1.82
CA THR A 1113 12.56 -16.87 0.51
C THR A 1113 13.26 -16.06 -0.58
N GLY A 1114 14.20 -15.18 -0.21
CA GLY A 1114 14.83 -14.23 -1.12
C GLY A 1114 13.78 -13.42 -1.87
N TYR A 1115 13.97 -13.28 -3.19
CA TYR A 1115 13.05 -12.54 -4.05
C TYR A 1115 11.83 -13.36 -4.54
N GLU A 1116 11.83 -14.69 -4.42
CA GLU A 1116 10.77 -15.58 -4.95
C GLU A 1116 9.49 -15.60 -4.09
N GLY A 1117 9.52 -14.99 -2.89
CA GLY A 1117 8.37 -14.89 -1.99
C GLY A 1117 7.61 -13.57 -2.12
N ILE A 1118 7.51 -12.86 -0.98
CA ILE A 1118 6.77 -11.60 -0.84
C ILE A 1118 7.18 -10.57 -1.90
N PHE A 1119 8.47 -10.44 -2.19
CA PHE A 1119 8.98 -9.46 -3.14
C PHE A 1119 8.39 -9.64 -4.55
N LEU A 1120 8.46 -10.85 -5.12
CA LEU A 1120 7.91 -11.14 -6.44
C LEU A 1120 6.40 -10.90 -6.48
N ARG A 1121 5.65 -11.37 -5.46
CA ARG A 1121 4.20 -11.22 -5.44
C ARG A 1121 3.76 -9.75 -5.37
N VAL A 1122 4.46 -8.94 -4.59
CA VAL A 1122 4.20 -7.50 -4.52
C VAL A 1122 4.59 -6.80 -5.82
N CYS A 1123 5.63 -7.23 -6.52
CA CYS A 1123 5.97 -6.71 -7.85
C CYS A 1123 4.83 -6.96 -8.85
N GLU A 1124 4.26 -8.17 -8.87
CA GLU A 1124 3.11 -8.52 -9.73
C GLU A 1124 1.88 -7.67 -9.43
N ILE A 1125 1.52 -7.52 -8.16
CA ILE A 1125 0.37 -6.70 -7.73
C ILE A 1125 0.59 -5.24 -8.13
N THR A 1126 1.80 -4.72 -7.91
CA THR A 1126 2.14 -3.33 -8.24
C THR A 1126 2.06 -3.09 -9.75
N LEU A 1127 2.65 -3.96 -10.57
CA LEU A 1127 2.56 -3.85 -12.02
C LEU A 1127 1.10 -3.96 -12.52
N SER A 1128 0.31 -4.91 -12.00
CA SER A 1128 -1.11 -5.05 -12.34
C SER A 1128 -1.89 -3.76 -12.06
N LEU A 1129 -1.63 -3.12 -10.91
CA LEU A 1129 -2.20 -1.83 -10.56
C LEU A 1129 -1.80 -0.71 -11.54
N LEU A 1130 -0.50 -0.59 -11.82
CA LEU A 1130 0.03 0.43 -12.72
C LEU A 1130 -0.54 0.28 -14.14
N ARG A 1131 -0.65 -0.95 -14.66
CA ARG A 1131 -1.26 -1.22 -15.97
C ARG A 1131 -2.75 -0.89 -16.01
N THR A 1132 -3.50 -1.27 -14.96
CA THR A 1132 -4.95 -1.01 -14.86
C THR A 1132 -5.24 0.50 -14.88
N HIS A 1133 -4.38 1.31 -14.27
CA HIS A 1133 -4.53 2.75 -14.14
C HIS A 1133 -3.58 3.57 -15.03
N ARG A 1134 -3.11 2.99 -16.14
CA ARG A 1134 -2.10 3.61 -17.03
C ARG A 1134 -2.44 5.04 -17.42
N GLU A 1135 -3.68 5.32 -17.82
CA GLU A 1135 -4.09 6.64 -18.29
C GLU A 1135 -4.01 7.70 -17.20
N THR A 1136 -4.39 7.35 -15.96
CA THR A 1136 -4.32 8.28 -14.83
C THR A 1136 -2.86 8.63 -14.53
N LEU A 1137 -1.98 7.64 -14.53
CA LEU A 1137 -0.55 7.85 -14.31
C LEU A 1137 0.08 8.67 -15.44
N MET A 1138 -0.25 8.35 -16.71
CA MET A 1138 0.22 9.10 -17.87
C MET A 1138 -0.25 10.56 -17.82
N SER A 1139 -1.49 10.84 -17.41
CA SER A 1139 -1.98 12.22 -17.32
C SER A 1139 -1.19 13.08 -16.33
N VAL A 1140 -0.61 12.48 -15.28
CA VAL A 1140 0.26 13.21 -14.33
C VAL A 1140 1.68 13.30 -14.84
N LEU A 1141 2.21 12.25 -15.44
CA LEU A 1141 3.56 12.28 -16.03
C LEU A 1141 3.64 13.23 -17.24
N GLU A 1142 2.59 13.35 -18.04
CA GLU A 1142 2.49 14.35 -19.11
C GLU A 1142 2.71 15.76 -18.55
N THR A 1143 2.10 16.08 -17.39
CA THR A 1143 2.26 17.40 -16.76
C THR A 1143 3.68 17.63 -16.24
N PHE A 1144 4.38 16.58 -15.80
CA PHE A 1144 5.79 16.66 -15.39
C PHE A 1144 6.69 17.07 -16.56
N ILE A 1145 6.38 16.55 -17.74
CA ILE A 1145 7.23 16.62 -18.91
C ILE A 1145 7.03 17.92 -19.69
N HIS A 1146 5.81 18.41 -19.63
CA HIS A 1146 5.42 19.68 -20.19
C HIS A 1146 5.75 20.88 -19.29
N ASP A 1147 6.33 20.68 -18.10
CA ASP A 1147 6.76 21.76 -17.22
C ASP A 1147 7.99 22.49 -17.83
N PRO A 1148 7.85 23.76 -18.27
CA PRO A 1148 8.95 24.52 -18.88
C PRO A 1148 10.09 24.84 -17.90
N LEU A 1149 9.95 24.54 -16.61
CA LEU A 1149 10.99 24.76 -15.60
C LEU A 1149 11.90 23.54 -15.38
N VAL A 1150 11.51 22.36 -15.86
CA VAL A 1150 12.29 21.14 -15.60
C VAL A 1150 13.51 21.11 -16.51
N GLU A 1151 14.71 21.04 -15.92
CA GLU A 1151 15.94 20.91 -16.70
C GLU A 1151 16.05 19.54 -17.38
N TRP A 1152 15.80 19.53 -18.69
CA TRP A 1152 15.98 18.36 -19.56
C TRP A 1152 17.39 18.28 -20.15
N THR A 1153 17.97 19.41 -20.57
CA THR A 1153 19.34 19.52 -21.10
C THR A 1153 20.03 20.78 -20.59
N LYS A 1154 21.35 20.72 -20.34
CA LYS A 1154 22.16 21.86 -19.83
C LYS A 1154 22.27 23.05 -20.80
N SER A 1155 21.79 22.91 -22.05
CA SER A 1155 22.08 23.84 -23.16
C SER A 1155 21.01 24.90 -23.41
N HIS A 1156 19.86 24.89 -22.72
CA HIS A 1156 18.75 25.84 -22.97
C HIS A 1156 18.47 26.76 -21.76
N LYS A 1157 19.50 27.42 -21.24
CA LYS A 1157 19.35 28.35 -20.10
C LYS A 1157 18.78 29.73 -20.45
N SER A 1158 18.56 30.08 -21.73
CA SER A 1158 18.45 31.51 -22.13
C SER A 1158 17.16 31.95 -22.82
N SER A 1159 16.21 31.08 -23.14
CA SER A 1159 14.97 31.49 -23.79
C SER A 1159 13.79 30.98 -22.98
N GLY A 1160 13.12 31.87 -22.24
CA GLY A 1160 11.85 31.59 -21.55
C GLY A 1160 10.67 31.29 -22.48
N VAL A 1161 10.92 30.62 -23.61
CA VAL A 1161 9.96 30.23 -24.66
C VAL A 1161 9.77 28.72 -24.59
N GLU A 1162 8.52 28.29 -24.57
CA GLU A 1162 8.12 26.88 -24.53
C GLU A 1162 8.53 26.16 -25.84
N VAL A 1163 9.64 25.42 -25.81
CA VAL A 1163 10.06 24.54 -26.91
C VAL A 1163 9.67 23.09 -26.57
N GLN A 1164 8.98 22.41 -27.49
CA GLN A 1164 8.69 20.98 -27.37
C GLN A 1164 10.02 20.20 -27.36
N ASN A 1165 10.29 19.49 -26.27
CA ASN A 1165 11.54 18.76 -26.13
C ASN A 1165 11.39 17.31 -26.67
N PRO A 1166 12.16 16.91 -27.69
CA PRO A 1166 12.06 15.55 -28.27
C PRO A 1166 12.49 14.45 -27.29
N HIS A 1167 13.36 14.76 -26.30
CA HIS A 1167 13.74 13.79 -25.26
C HIS A 1167 12.55 13.45 -24.35
N ALA A 1168 11.80 14.47 -23.98
CA ALA A 1168 10.55 14.38 -23.22
C ALA A 1168 9.50 13.48 -23.90
N GLN A 1169 9.31 13.61 -25.22
CA GLN A 1169 8.38 12.77 -25.98
C GLN A 1169 8.83 11.30 -26.03
N ARG A 1170 10.14 11.05 -26.20
CA ARG A 1170 10.69 9.69 -26.13
C ARG A 1170 10.51 9.07 -24.75
N ALA A 1171 10.70 9.85 -23.68
CA ALA A 1171 10.47 9.39 -22.31
C ALA A 1171 9.00 8.95 -22.10
N ILE A 1172 8.02 9.74 -22.56
CA ILE A 1172 6.59 9.37 -22.50
C ILE A 1172 6.34 8.05 -23.22
N SER A 1173 6.84 7.91 -24.45
CA SER A 1173 6.66 6.71 -25.26
C SER A 1173 7.28 5.47 -24.59
N ASN A 1174 8.47 5.62 -24.00
CA ASN A 1174 9.12 4.54 -23.25
C ASN A 1174 8.31 4.11 -22.02
N ILE A 1175 7.81 5.08 -21.25
CA ILE A 1175 6.98 4.81 -20.05
C ILE A 1175 5.67 4.11 -20.46
N GLU A 1176 5.02 4.60 -21.52
CA GLU A 1176 3.80 4.01 -22.03
C GLU A 1176 4.03 2.56 -22.49
N ALA A 1177 5.11 2.30 -23.22
CA ALA A 1177 5.50 0.96 -23.63
C ALA A 1177 5.78 0.04 -22.43
N ARG A 1178 6.48 0.52 -21.39
CA ARG A 1178 6.69 -0.23 -20.14
C ARG A 1178 5.39 -0.56 -19.41
N LEU A 1179 4.44 0.38 -19.38
CA LEU A 1179 3.09 0.19 -18.83
C LEU A 1179 2.24 -0.78 -19.66
N GLN A 1180 2.50 -0.92 -20.95
CA GLN A 1180 1.88 -1.94 -21.81
C GLN A 1180 2.52 -3.33 -21.63
N GLY A 1181 3.69 -3.41 -20.98
CA GLY A 1181 4.43 -4.65 -20.80
C GLY A 1181 5.40 -4.97 -21.93
N VAL A 1182 5.72 -3.98 -22.78
CA VAL A 1182 6.76 -4.08 -23.81
C VAL A 1182 8.11 -3.80 -23.15
N VAL A 1183 9.10 -4.64 -23.42
CA VAL A 1183 10.46 -4.45 -22.89
C VAL A 1183 11.16 -3.37 -23.72
N VAL A 1184 11.57 -2.30 -23.06
CA VAL A 1184 12.24 -1.14 -23.70
C VAL A 1184 13.64 -0.99 -23.10
N GLY A 1185 14.67 -0.97 -23.95
CA GLY A 1185 16.06 -0.80 -23.52
C GLY A 1185 17.07 -0.88 -24.67
N VAL A 1186 18.33 -0.54 -24.41
CA VAL A 1186 19.42 -0.58 -25.40
C VAL A 1186 19.71 -2.03 -25.78
N GLY A 1187 19.25 -2.46 -26.97
CA GLY A 1187 19.42 -3.82 -27.49
C GLY A 1187 18.26 -4.78 -27.25
N ALA A 1188 17.11 -4.31 -26.73
CA ALA A 1188 15.90 -5.13 -26.64
C ALA A 1188 15.24 -5.24 -28.03
N ALA A 1189 15.07 -6.46 -28.54
CA ALA A 1189 14.24 -6.68 -29.73
C ALA A 1189 12.78 -6.28 -29.42
N PRO A 1190 12.03 -5.71 -30.38
CA PRO A 1190 10.61 -5.39 -30.18
C PRO A 1190 9.87 -6.66 -29.75
N SER A 1191 9.52 -6.74 -28.47
CA SER A 1191 8.90 -7.91 -27.86
C SER A 1191 7.39 -7.75 -27.82
N LEU A 1192 6.66 -8.86 -27.98
CA LEU A 1192 5.24 -8.91 -27.64
C LEU A 1192 5.03 -8.48 -26.17
N PRO A 1193 3.90 -7.85 -25.85
CA PRO A 1193 3.60 -7.42 -24.48
C PRO A 1193 3.57 -8.64 -23.55
N LEU A 1194 4.44 -8.65 -22.54
CA LEU A 1194 4.53 -9.73 -21.57
C LEU A 1194 3.35 -9.68 -20.59
N ALA A 1195 2.93 -10.84 -20.10
CA ALA A 1195 2.07 -10.91 -18.92
C ALA A 1195 2.76 -10.24 -17.71
N VAL A 1196 1.96 -9.83 -16.72
CA VAL A 1196 2.47 -9.11 -15.53
C VAL A 1196 3.52 -9.94 -14.78
N GLU A 1197 3.24 -11.23 -14.56
CA GLU A 1197 4.16 -12.19 -13.93
C GLU A 1197 5.44 -12.38 -14.74
N GLY A 1198 5.32 -12.46 -16.07
CA GLY A 1198 6.45 -12.56 -16.99
C GLY A 1198 7.34 -11.32 -16.98
N GLN A 1199 6.74 -10.12 -16.94
CA GLN A 1199 7.48 -8.86 -16.84
C GLN A 1199 8.22 -8.78 -15.50
N ALA A 1200 7.56 -9.07 -14.38
CA ALA A 1200 8.18 -9.03 -13.05
C ALA A 1200 9.39 -9.97 -12.97
N ARG A 1201 9.23 -11.24 -13.36
CA ARG A 1201 10.33 -12.23 -13.37
C ARG A 1201 11.48 -11.82 -14.27
N ARG A 1202 11.18 -11.27 -15.46
CA ARG A 1202 12.21 -10.80 -16.39
C ARG A 1202 13.02 -9.65 -15.79
N LEU A 1203 12.35 -8.66 -15.19
CA LEU A 1203 13.02 -7.51 -14.57
C LEU A 1203 13.89 -7.91 -13.39
N ILE A 1204 13.41 -8.85 -12.56
CA ILE A 1204 14.20 -9.40 -11.45
C ILE A 1204 15.43 -10.15 -11.97
N ALA A 1205 15.28 -10.98 -13.00
CA ALA A 1205 16.39 -11.69 -13.61
C ALA A 1205 17.45 -10.73 -14.20
N GLU A 1206 17.02 -9.60 -14.78
CA GLU A 1206 17.93 -8.56 -15.27
C GLU A 1206 18.62 -7.79 -14.14
N ALA A 1207 17.95 -7.60 -13.00
CA ALA A 1207 18.50 -6.90 -11.83
C ALA A 1207 19.57 -7.72 -11.09
N VAL A 1208 19.36 -9.04 -10.96
CA VAL A 1208 20.28 -9.96 -10.25
C VAL A 1208 21.41 -10.48 -11.16
N SER A 1209 21.33 -10.23 -12.48
CA SER A 1209 22.32 -10.71 -13.44
C SER A 1209 23.73 -10.17 -13.15
N HIS A 1210 24.65 -11.08 -12.82
CA HIS A 1210 26.07 -10.77 -12.59
C HIS A 1210 26.74 -10.06 -13.78
N LYS A 1211 26.28 -10.36 -15.00
CA LYS A 1211 26.74 -9.70 -16.23
C LYS A 1211 26.37 -8.21 -16.26
N ASN A 1212 25.16 -7.85 -15.80
CA ASN A 1212 24.73 -6.46 -15.73
C ASN A 1212 25.37 -5.74 -14.56
N LEU A 1213 25.41 -6.39 -13.38
CA LEU A 1213 26.02 -5.84 -12.17
C LEU A 1213 27.52 -5.56 -12.35
N GLY A 1214 28.26 -6.41 -13.07
CA GLY A 1214 29.69 -6.21 -13.34
C GLY A 1214 29.98 -4.96 -14.18
N LYS A 1215 29.04 -4.55 -15.05
CA LYS A 1215 29.18 -3.37 -15.93
C LYS A 1215 28.84 -2.05 -15.23
N MET A 1216 28.27 -2.10 -14.03
CA MET A 1216 27.88 -0.91 -13.28
C MET A 1216 29.10 -0.09 -12.84
N TYR A 1217 28.87 1.20 -12.60
CA TYR A 1217 29.90 2.10 -12.09
C TYR A 1217 30.43 1.64 -10.72
N VAL A 1218 31.74 1.76 -10.48
CA VAL A 1218 32.38 1.25 -9.25
C VAL A 1218 31.77 1.82 -7.96
N TRP A 1219 31.41 3.11 -7.95
CA TRP A 1219 30.80 3.75 -6.77
C TRP A 1219 29.30 3.54 -6.65
N TRP A 1220 28.67 2.91 -7.64
CA TRP A 1220 27.35 2.31 -7.45
C TRP A 1220 27.41 1.14 -6.46
N MET A 1221 28.61 0.55 -6.28
CA MET A 1221 28.94 -0.55 -5.37
C MET A 1221 28.04 -1.78 -5.59
N PRO A 1222 28.15 -2.47 -6.74
CA PRO A 1222 27.28 -3.61 -7.07
C PRO A 1222 27.41 -4.83 -6.14
N TRP A 1223 28.49 -4.93 -5.37
CA TRP A 1223 28.70 -5.98 -4.37
C TRP A 1223 28.00 -5.70 -3.02
N PHE A 1224 27.52 -4.46 -2.83
CA PHE A 1224 26.76 -4.01 -1.66
C PHE A 1224 25.27 -4.12 -1.87
#